data_AF-A0A0W8D8Q0-F1
#
_entry.id   AF-A0A0W8D8Q0-F1
#
_cell.length_a   1.000
_cell.length_b   1.000
_cell.length_c   1.000
_cell.angle_alpha   90.00
_cell.angle_beta   90.00
_cell.angle_gamma   90.00
#
_symmetry.space_group_name_H-M   'P 1'
#
loop_
_entity.id
_entity.type
_entity.pdbx_description
1 polymer ?
#
loop_
_entity_poly.entity_id
_entity_poly.type
_entity_poly.pdbx_seq_one_letter_code
_entity_poly.pdbx_strand_id
1 'polypeptide(L)'
;MPPQEPVEARICTSKLVLNRETMTEAASSSPETLLKQRVWAGRLPVVFSLDPNEVTTLHAPRPFYAMVPRMSYLVSQTRDVVEYFRDAAPPMSAIQGASIWFEAKGVPLHWHLPFGLLRDLLCGPGVDSDTDLPWAITVHFLNFPKDILLPCDNEQSVESHFMHSLKQATFLRMGSTKAVMALPEAQQTQIWTSISQNDYESYRQATHELHLDGGVDASALRHLPLRVHLDNAPAIQMPVAPLQNGREKTLLEVLSYLLPDLFSSATFDAAPETDAQDFQILVHGIPVPADVSIVELYRNFAYADGFLYGGTPHDTAARLASNVEPLLAETRAHLLHKEPDRARASFLRLPELESRRKAYLEATLRDFYAAGLFDVPVLLTFLEALPSWHWTLDGCAVLHNVSSALRAPSSGAGGGGNALRALEARQRKFPQLPLAFFLLKLMSHLEGSARVRAESYWYAWVSPTLRAVASGQPLELKILSRTGRSEYRQGDASKEELLYAPGNAGTFDNDRRNALCWVGEGNDNEMATWPNDKDRTKAQWRLIPSDVHTDTFLLQSVKFEEYLYAADYAKFKKDARGKARSRVFTWRKQAESPGPAGKWQLVSLSVEERDVFALYNPYQREFLYSPTADLLDSKRRHVLTRAAPDGAREASTTEGGAMWCAWRISPAQQSSMERGVEAFFAKKYPVAVEQLTQALQDLPDNTQHVKCFAYRMTANLRLRRFDLVAPDFQAIQELGGDKAAIFHGLAHLWEENASYLAAMANSSPDLQIQAIEISTSPENPFFMRHQLSKGDDYFVRRDFQAAIVCYQEAATCTPTTTSSSAENSMEDPETTRQRVRAYVSCAKCFFALDESENAWQYLSIAHDITGVSVEGEAAILLWKGKCRRAQKAYDESLELLEKAFDRASAASAASVGLSSSTAGAPMSAAVLKRSILMEMKVVGLLRQGVYDTLLSTDENGVTTNGNGVKEDREMGTSGDAEKTLTQMMEMFHCPLSLELMDDPVTTPDGNTYERSMIEQHLEVNGCFDPLTRAPLTKSQLHPNRALKQLMETLLSDHRLGLLLASCST
;
A
#
# COMPACT_ATOMS: atom_id res chain seq x y z
N MET A 1 -35.42 10.52 -64.96
CA MET A 1 -34.73 11.52 -65.81
C MET A 1 -33.23 11.32 -65.63
N PRO A 2 -32.43 11.47 -66.70
CA PRO A 2 -31.02 11.10 -66.75
C PRO A 2 -30.14 12.02 -65.86
N PRO A 3 -28.87 11.64 -65.59
CA PRO A 3 -28.08 12.18 -64.48
C PRO A 3 -27.60 13.59 -64.83
N GLN A 4 -27.73 14.52 -63.87
CA GLN A 4 -27.05 15.81 -63.96
C GLN A 4 -25.61 15.65 -63.47
N GLU A 5 -24.71 16.12 -64.31
CA GLU A 5 -23.25 16.08 -64.24
C GLU A 5 -22.68 16.61 -62.92
N PRO A 6 -21.50 16.13 -62.50
CA PRO A 6 -20.84 16.62 -61.30
C PRO A 6 -20.37 18.06 -61.52
N VAL A 7 -20.82 18.96 -60.64
CA VAL A 7 -20.23 20.30 -60.51
C VAL A 7 -18.75 20.13 -60.20
N GLU A 8 -17.91 20.58 -61.13
CA GLU A 8 -16.45 20.61 -61.02
C GLU A 8 -16.06 21.22 -59.68
N ALA A 9 -15.37 20.43 -58.87
CA ALA A 9 -14.61 20.96 -57.75
C ALA A 9 -13.63 21.98 -58.34
N ARG A 10 -13.74 23.23 -57.90
CA ARG A 10 -12.68 24.22 -58.07
C ARG A 10 -11.47 23.69 -57.32
N ILE A 11 -10.67 22.88 -58.01
CA ILE A 11 -9.29 22.66 -57.66
C ILE A 11 -8.68 24.05 -57.71
N CYS A 12 -8.29 24.59 -56.56
CA CYS A 12 -7.36 25.70 -56.54
C CYS A 12 -6.01 25.12 -57.01
N THR A 13 -5.90 24.87 -58.32
CA THR A 13 -4.62 24.66 -58.97
C THR A 13 -3.93 26.01 -59.00
N SER A 14 -3.28 26.40 -57.91
CA SER A 14 -2.00 27.06 -58.09
C SER A 14 -1.12 25.98 -58.73
N LYS A 15 -0.92 26.16 -60.04
CA LYS A 15 -0.22 25.21 -60.90
C LYS A 15 1.06 24.74 -60.20
N LEU A 16 1.16 23.43 -59.95
CA LEU A 16 2.43 22.71 -59.95
C LEU A 16 3.03 22.87 -61.36
N VAL A 17 3.64 24.03 -61.60
CA VAL A 17 4.78 24.09 -62.50
C VAL A 17 5.95 23.67 -61.62
N LEU A 18 6.26 22.37 -61.65
CA LEU A 18 7.62 21.92 -61.42
C LEU A 18 8.46 22.58 -62.51
N ASN A 19 8.86 23.83 -62.29
CA ASN A 19 9.84 24.49 -63.13
C ASN A 19 11.15 23.75 -62.87
N ARG A 20 11.46 22.83 -63.78
CA ARG A 20 12.79 22.24 -63.95
C ARG A 20 13.87 23.30 -64.26
N GLU A 21 13.47 24.57 -64.38
CA GLU A 21 14.32 25.71 -64.75
C GLU A 21 14.94 26.47 -63.55
N THR A 22 14.57 26.19 -62.28
CA THR A 22 15.22 26.85 -61.13
C THR A 22 16.47 26.13 -60.62
N MET A 23 16.89 25.01 -61.24
CA MET A 23 18.17 24.36 -60.93
C MET A 23 19.38 24.99 -61.64
N THR A 24 19.19 26.02 -62.48
CA THR A 24 20.31 26.66 -63.20
C THR A 24 20.80 27.99 -62.61
N GLU A 25 20.12 28.58 -61.61
CA GLU A 25 20.59 29.82 -60.95
C GLU A 25 21.22 29.61 -59.55
N ALA A 26 21.16 28.41 -58.98
CA ALA A 26 21.69 28.11 -57.64
C ALA A 26 23.22 27.81 -57.60
N ALA A 27 24.00 28.39 -58.52
CA ALA A 27 25.43 28.10 -58.66
C ALA A 27 26.37 29.03 -57.84
N SER A 28 25.85 29.96 -57.04
CA SER A 28 26.67 30.95 -56.31
C SER A 28 26.42 31.04 -54.78
N SER A 29 25.62 30.16 -54.18
CA SER A 29 25.31 30.19 -52.73
C SER A 29 26.12 29.16 -51.93
N SER A 30 26.59 29.52 -50.73
CA SER A 30 27.32 28.61 -49.82
C SER A 30 26.48 27.37 -49.43
N PRO A 31 27.09 26.19 -49.20
CA PRO A 31 26.36 24.96 -48.88
C PRO A 31 25.48 25.06 -47.63
N GLU A 32 25.88 25.85 -46.63
CA GLU A 32 25.09 26.15 -45.44
C GLU A 32 23.81 26.94 -45.76
N THR A 33 23.89 27.89 -46.72
CA THR A 33 22.72 28.64 -47.18
C THR A 33 21.73 27.72 -47.90
N LEU A 34 22.23 26.77 -48.68
CA LEU A 34 21.40 25.78 -49.37
C LEU A 34 20.69 24.84 -48.40
N LEU A 35 21.36 24.41 -47.32
CA LEU A 35 20.77 23.56 -46.28
C LEU A 35 19.59 24.28 -45.60
N LYS A 36 19.76 25.55 -45.22
CA LYS A 36 18.71 26.36 -44.60
C LYS A 36 17.52 26.58 -45.54
N GLN A 37 17.77 26.83 -46.81
CA GLN A 37 16.73 26.93 -47.83
C GLN A 37 15.94 25.62 -47.96
N ARG A 38 16.59 24.46 -47.86
CA ARG A 38 15.90 23.15 -47.89
C ARG A 38 15.07 22.89 -46.63
N VAL A 39 15.61 23.22 -45.47
CA VAL A 39 14.91 23.10 -44.18
C VAL A 39 13.66 24.00 -44.18
N TRP A 40 13.77 25.23 -44.68
CA TRP A 40 12.64 26.15 -44.85
C TRP A 40 11.62 25.68 -45.90
N ALA A 41 12.09 25.12 -47.02
CA ALA A 41 11.22 24.65 -48.10
C ALA A 41 10.50 23.32 -47.79
N GLY A 42 10.78 22.69 -46.64
CA GLY A 42 10.17 21.42 -46.24
C GLY A 42 8.64 21.51 -46.14
N ARG A 43 7.92 20.61 -46.82
CA ARG A 43 6.45 20.52 -46.80
C ARG A 43 5.96 19.12 -46.48
N LEU A 44 4.78 19.03 -45.90
CA LEU A 44 4.08 17.79 -45.59
C LEU A 44 2.81 17.68 -46.45
N PRO A 45 2.56 16.53 -47.12
CA PRO A 45 1.27 16.25 -47.72
C PRO A 45 0.28 15.88 -46.62
N VAL A 46 -0.85 16.57 -46.56
CA VAL A 46 -1.84 16.46 -45.49
C VAL A 46 -3.23 16.28 -46.11
N VAL A 47 -4.04 15.43 -45.50
CA VAL A 47 -5.47 15.29 -45.81
C VAL A 47 -6.29 15.69 -44.60
N PHE A 48 -7.10 16.74 -44.76
CA PHE A 48 -8.04 17.20 -43.77
C PHE A 48 -9.42 16.60 -44.05
N SER A 49 -10.02 15.98 -43.04
CA SER A 49 -11.39 15.45 -43.12
C SER A 49 -12.23 16.04 -42.00
N LEU A 50 -13.48 16.41 -42.28
CA LEU A 50 -14.44 16.78 -41.23
C LEU A 50 -14.81 15.51 -40.45
N ASP A 51 -14.94 15.62 -39.12
CA ASP A 51 -15.40 14.51 -38.30
C ASP A 51 -16.76 13.98 -38.80
N PRO A 52 -16.93 12.66 -38.99
CA PRO A 52 -18.17 12.09 -39.52
C PRO A 52 -19.42 12.43 -38.70
N ASN A 53 -19.29 12.65 -37.39
CA ASN A 53 -20.40 12.97 -36.50
C ASN A 53 -20.79 14.45 -36.56
N GLU A 54 -19.96 15.30 -37.17
CA GLU A 54 -20.19 16.74 -37.29
C GLU A 54 -20.69 17.15 -38.69
N VAL A 55 -20.86 16.18 -39.59
CA VAL A 55 -21.43 16.41 -40.92
C VAL A 55 -22.93 16.71 -40.80
N THR A 56 -23.33 17.94 -41.11
CA THR A 56 -24.75 18.36 -41.07
C THR A 56 -25.45 18.27 -42.43
N THR A 57 -24.70 17.96 -43.48
CA THR A 57 -25.20 17.81 -44.85
C THR A 57 -25.57 16.35 -45.14
N LEU A 58 -26.49 16.13 -46.09
CA LEU A 58 -26.95 14.79 -46.50
C LEU A 58 -25.83 13.87 -47.03
N HIS A 59 -24.73 14.46 -47.51
CA HIS A 59 -23.56 13.75 -48.00
C HIS A 59 -22.31 14.36 -47.38
N ALA A 60 -21.41 13.53 -46.85
CA ALA A 60 -20.17 13.98 -46.24
C ALA A 60 -19.32 14.82 -47.22
N PRO A 61 -18.75 15.95 -46.78
CA PRO A 61 -17.90 16.78 -47.61
C PRO A 61 -16.64 16.00 -48.02
N ARG A 62 -16.15 16.26 -49.23
CA ARG A 62 -14.92 15.60 -49.70
C ARG A 62 -13.72 16.07 -48.86
N PRO A 63 -12.76 15.19 -48.53
CA PRO A 63 -11.54 15.59 -47.83
C PRO A 63 -10.76 16.68 -48.57
N PHE A 64 -10.14 17.59 -47.82
CA PHE A 64 -9.34 18.70 -48.33
C PHE A 64 -7.85 18.34 -48.28
N TYR A 65 -7.16 18.36 -49.43
CA TYR A 65 -5.75 18.00 -49.51
C TYR A 65 -4.87 19.24 -49.63
N ALA A 66 -3.80 19.31 -48.85
CA ALA A 66 -2.89 20.46 -48.82
C ALA A 66 -1.42 20.07 -48.67
N MET A 67 -0.52 20.92 -49.19
CA MET A 67 0.93 20.84 -48.95
C MET A 67 1.34 21.90 -47.93
N VAL A 68 1.41 21.50 -46.67
CA VAL A 68 1.62 22.42 -45.53
C VAL A 68 3.11 22.56 -45.21
N PRO A 69 3.68 23.78 -45.12
CA PRO A 69 5.08 23.97 -44.75
C PRO A 69 5.39 23.51 -43.32
N ARG A 70 6.52 22.82 -43.12
CA ARG A 70 6.96 22.34 -41.78
C ARG A 70 7.24 23.49 -40.80
N MET A 71 7.65 24.66 -41.31
CA MET A 71 7.95 25.87 -40.53
C MET A 71 6.72 26.66 -40.09
N SER A 72 5.56 26.34 -40.68
CA SER A 72 4.32 27.05 -40.40
C SER A 72 3.65 26.54 -39.13
N TYR A 73 2.57 27.22 -38.73
CA TYR A 73 1.73 26.82 -37.61
C TYR A 73 0.36 26.36 -38.13
N LEU A 74 -0.28 25.49 -37.36
CA LEU A 74 -1.52 24.81 -37.76
C LEU A 74 -2.63 25.80 -38.17
N VAL A 75 -2.88 26.82 -37.37
CA VAL A 75 -4.00 27.76 -37.57
C VAL A 75 -3.74 28.77 -38.70
N SER A 76 -2.49 29.11 -39.00
CA SER A 76 -2.18 30.05 -40.09
C SER A 76 -2.37 29.44 -41.48
N GLN A 77 -2.27 28.12 -41.61
CA GLN A 77 -2.39 27.40 -42.89
C GLN A 77 -3.75 26.72 -43.09
N THR A 78 -4.61 26.68 -42.07
CA THR A 78 -5.90 25.96 -42.12
C THR A 78 -7.12 26.87 -42.24
N ARG A 79 -6.94 28.17 -42.48
CA ARG A 79 -8.05 29.12 -42.71
C ARG A 79 -8.95 28.68 -43.87
N ASP A 80 -8.35 28.31 -45.00
CA ASP A 80 -9.08 27.85 -46.18
C ASP A 80 -9.76 26.48 -45.94
N VAL A 81 -9.15 25.63 -45.11
CA VAL A 81 -9.70 24.33 -44.69
C VAL A 81 -10.97 24.52 -43.86
N VAL A 82 -10.90 25.44 -42.89
CA VAL A 82 -12.04 25.81 -42.03
C VAL A 82 -13.17 26.41 -42.84
N GLU A 83 -12.86 27.30 -43.78
CA GLU A 83 -13.87 27.89 -44.66
C GLU A 83 -14.52 26.87 -45.59
N TYR A 84 -13.74 25.91 -46.10
CA TYR A 84 -14.24 24.83 -46.95
C TYR A 84 -15.25 23.92 -46.23
N PHE A 85 -15.02 23.59 -44.96
CA PHE A 85 -15.93 22.74 -44.19
C PHE A 85 -17.09 23.49 -43.52
N ARG A 86 -17.07 24.83 -43.51
CA ARG A 86 -18.06 25.68 -42.81
C ARG A 86 -19.51 25.39 -43.16
N ASP A 87 -19.80 25.19 -44.45
CA ASP A 87 -21.18 24.96 -44.94
C ASP A 87 -21.66 23.53 -44.68
N ALA A 88 -20.73 22.59 -44.45
CA ALA A 88 -21.02 21.19 -44.15
C ALA A 88 -20.96 20.86 -42.65
N ALA A 89 -20.48 21.81 -41.85
CA ALA A 89 -20.36 21.74 -40.40
C ALA A 89 -21.59 22.34 -39.69
N PRO A 90 -21.71 22.19 -38.37
CA PRO A 90 -22.82 22.76 -37.60
C PRO A 90 -22.84 24.30 -37.60
N PRO A 91 -24.02 24.94 -37.57
CA PRO A 91 -24.13 26.40 -37.70
C PRO A 91 -23.43 27.16 -36.55
N MET A 92 -22.53 28.07 -36.92
CA MET A 92 -21.68 28.86 -36.00
C MET A 92 -22.44 29.65 -34.92
N SER A 93 -23.74 29.94 -35.11
CA SER A 93 -24.57 30.61 -34.09
C SER A 93 -24.83 29.75 -32.84
N ALA A 94 -24.67 28.42 -32.93
CA ALA A 94 -24.70 27.52 -31.78
C ALA A 94 -23.35 27.45 -31.04
N ILE A 95 -22.31 28.09 -31.57
CA ILE A 95 -20.92 28.04 -31.11
C ILE A 95 -20.61 29.29 -30.27
N GLN A 96 -21.32 29.50 -29.16
CA GLN A 96 -20.87 30.48 -28.16
C GLN A 96 -19.63 29.94 -27.45
N GLY A 97 -18.45 30.25 -28.00
CA GLY A 97 -17.15 30.03 -27.35
C GLY A 97 -16.48 28.66 -27.57
N ALA A 98 -16.73 27.97 -28.68
CA ALA A 98 -15.90 26.82 -29.08
C ALA A 98 -14.90 27.22 -30.18
N SER A 99 -13.62 26.97 -29.94
CA SER A 99 -12.55 27.12 -30.93
C SER A 99 -12.50 25.86 -31.82
N ILE A 100 -12.05 26.01 -33.06
CA ILE A 100 -11.82 24.87 -33.96
C ILE A 100 -10.55 24.15 -33.51
N TRP A 101 -10.54 22.83 -33.61
CA TRP A 101 -9.36 22.01 -33.30
C TRP A 101 -9.16 20.88 -34.29
N PHE A 102 -7.97 20.27 -34.19
CA PHE A 102 -7.51 19.26 -35.12
C PHE A 102 -6.99 18.05 -34.36
N GLU A 103 -7.21 16.87 -34.90
CA GLU A 103 -6.81 15.59 -34.33
C GLU A 103 -6.02 14.78 -35.35
N ALA A 104 -5.00 14.04 -34.91
CA ALA A 104 -4.40 12.99 -35.70
C ALA A 104 -4.14 11.74 -34.85
N LYS A 105 -4.52 10.55 -35.35
CA LYS A 105 -4.37 9.26 -34.65
C LYS A 105 -4.94 9.25 -33.22
N GLY A 106 -6.07 9.91 -32.96
CA GLY A 106 -6.65 9.99 -31.61
C GLY A 106 -6.02 11.06 -30.72
N VAL A 107 -5.03 11.82 -31.21
CA VAL A 107 -4.30 12.83 -30.42
C VAL A 107 -4.64 14.25 -30.89
N PRO A 108 -5.15 15.12 -30.01
CA PRO A 108 -5.38 16.53 -30.32
C PRO A 108 -4.06 17.27 -30.62
N LEU A 109 -4.04 18.06 -31.69
CA LEU A 109 -2.84 18.74 -32.18
C LEU A 109 -2.66 20.13 -31.55
N HIS A 110 -1.52 20.35 -30.89
CA HIS A 110 -1.18 21.64 -30.29
C HIS A 110 -0.83 22.71 -31.34
N TRP A 111 -1.71 23.69 -31.54
CA TRP A 111 -1.54 24.74 -32.55
C TRP A 111 -0.33 25.65 -32.35
N HIS A 112 0.19 25.74 -31.11
CA HIS A 112 1.32 26.60 -30.76
C HIS A 112 2.67 25.97 -31.08
N LEU A 113 2.71 24.70 -31.48
CA LEU A 113 3.92 24.02 -31.94
C LEU A 113 4.06 24.13 -33.47
N PRO A 114 5.29 24.18 -34.01
CA PRO A 114 5.51 24.13 -35.44
C PRO A 114 4.90 22.87 -36.08
N PHE A 115 4.32 23.02 -37.27
CA PHE A 115 3.57 21.96 -37.95
C PHE A 115 4.43 20.71 -38.22
N GLY A 116 5.70 20.91 -38.57
CA GLY A 116 6.65 19.81 -38.79
C GLY A 116 6.95 19.00 -37.54
N LEU A 117 7.05 19.68 -36.39
CA LEU A 117 7.34 19.04 -35.11
C LEU A 117 6.18 18.14 -34.66
N LEU A 118 4.94 18.60 -34.82
CA LEU A 118 3.74 17.82 -34.50
C LEU A 118 3.74 16.45 -35.21
N ARG A 119 4.15 16.42 -36.48
CA ARG A 119 4.27 15.17 -37.23
C ARG A 119 5.42 14.30 -36.71
N ASP A 120 6.56 14.90 -36.43
CA ASP A 120 7.76 14.17 -36.01
C ASP A 120 7.54 13.47 -34.66
N LEU A 121 6.82 14.10 -33.73
CA LEU A 121 6.48 13.52 -32.42
C LEU A 121 5.50 12.34 -32.52
N LEU A 122 4.55 12.39 -33.46
CA LEU A 122 3.46 11.40 -33.54
C LEU A 122 3.77 10.19 -34.43
N CYS A 123 4.67 10.30 -35.39
CA CYS A 123 4.85 9.27 -36.42
C CYS A 123 6.26 8.65 -36.49
N GLY A 124 7.28 9.24 -35.86
CA GLY A 124 8.66 8.70 -35.84
C GLY A 124 9.31 8.56 -37.23
N PRO A 125 10.59 8.10 -37.32
CA PRO A 125 11.22 7.73 -38.58
C PRO A 125 11.06 6.21 -38.85
N GLY A 126 10.62 5.81 -40.04
CA GLY A 126 10.55 4.38 -40.38
C GLY A 126 9.84 4.05 -41.69
N VAL A 127 9.89 2.78 -42.10
CA VAL A 127 9.26 2.24 -43.32
C VAL A 127 7.73 2.49 -43.33
N ASP A 128 7.11 2.62 -42.16
CA ASP A 128 5.69 2.93 -41.98
C ASP A 128 5.37 4.44 -42.14
N SER A 129 6.38 5.31 -42.14
CA SER A 129 6.18 6.77 -42.24
C SER A 129 5.70 7.22 -43.63
N ASP A 130 6.05 6.47 -44.68
CA ASP A 130 5.59 6.69 -46.06
C ASP A 130 4.18 6.12 -46.30
N THR A 131 3.78 5.05 -45.60
CA THR A 131 2.40 4.53 -45.64
C THR A 131 1.39 5.44 -44.95
N ASP A 132 1.85 6.28 -44.03
CA ASP A 132 1.05 7.26 -43.27
C ASP A 132 1.00 8.65 -43.94
N LEU A 133 1.39 8.76 -45.22
CA LEU A 133 1.26 9.97 -46.04
C LEU A 133 0.20 9.73 -47.14
N PRO A 134 -0.69 10.71 -47.40
CA PRO A 134 -0.80 12.04 -46.79
C PRO A 134 -1.24 11.96 -45.32
N TRP A 135 -0.66 12.82 -44.48
CA TRP A 135 -0.94 12.85 -43.05
C TRP A 135 -2.42 13.14 -42.81
N ALA A 136 -3.13 12.18 -42.24
CA ALA A 136 -4.55 12.31 -41.95
C ALA A 136 -4.77 13.17 -40.70
N ILE A 137 -5.49 14.28 -40.89
CA ILE A 137 -5.91 15.19 -39.82
C ILE A 137 -7.42 15.32 -39.86
N THR A 138 -8.07 15.08 -38.73
CA THR A 138 -9.51 15.30 -38.56
C THR A 138 -9.74 16.71 -38.04
N VAL A 139 -10.71 17.42 -38.63
CA VAL A 139 -11.12 18.78 -38.26
C VAL A 139 -12.40 18.70 -37.45
N HIS A 140 -12.40 19.36 -36.30
CA HIS A 140 -13.52 19.38 -35.37
C HIS A 140 -13.95 20.82 -35.08
N PHE A 141 -15.25 21.05 -35.14
CA PHE A 141 -15.95 22.30 -34.83
C PHE A 141 -16.68 22.23 -33.50
N LEU A 142 -16.98 21.02 -32.99
CA LEU A 142 -17.61 20.77 -31.70
C LEU A 142 -16.60 20.14 -30.73
N ASN A 143 -17.01 20.04 -29.45
CA ASN A 143 -16.28 19.31 -28.41
C ASN A 143 -14.79 19.67 -28.28
N PHE A 144 -14.46 20.97 -28.32
CA PHE A 144 -13.08 21.44 -28.16
C PHE A 144 -12.46 20.90 -26.86
N PRO A 145 -11.32 20.19 -26.92
CA PRO A 145 -10.68 19.57 -25.76
C PRO A 145 -9.95 20.61 -24.94
N LYS A 146 -10.71 21.35 -24.12
CA LYS A 146 -10.23 22.50 -23.30
C LYS A 146 -9.13 22.12 -22.32
N ASP A 147 -9.07 20.86 -21.94
CA ASP A 147 -8.14 20.34 -20.95
C ASP A 147 -6.78 19.95 -21.54
N ILE A 148 -6.69 19.84 -22.87
CA ILE A 148 -5.47 19.44 -23.60
C ILE A 148 -5.00 20.58 -24.51
N LEU A 149 -5.92 21.27 -25.19
CA LEU A 149 -5.61 22.34 -26.14
C LEU A 149 -5.97 23.72 -25.59
N LEU A 150 -5.06 24.67 -25.77
CA LEU A 150 -5.34 26.08 -25.54
C LEU A 150 -6.32 26.58 -26.63
N PRO A 151 -7.36 27.35 -26.30
CA PRO A 151 -8.21 27.96 -27.32
C PRO A 151 -7.39 28.94 -28.17
N CYS A 152 -7.56 28.87 -29.49
CA CYS A 152 -6.97 29.83 -30.43
C CYS A 152 -8.09 30.72 -30.96
N ASP A 153 -8.13 31.97 -30.51
CA ASP A 153 -9.22 32.89 -30.83
C ASP A 153 -9.10 33.46 -32.25
N ASN A 154 -7.86 33.71 -32.71
CA ASN A 154 -7.58 34.26 -34.03
C ASN A 154 -6.09 34.09 -34.43
N GLU A 155 -5.77 34.39 -35.69
CA GLU A 155 -4.40 34.32 -36.22
C GLU A 155 -3.41 35.25 -35.48
N GLN A 156 -3.90 36.38 -34.92
CA GLN A 156 -3.06 37.31 -34.14
C GLN A 156 -2.59 36.69 -32.82
N SER A 157 -3.35 35.75 -32.25
CA SER A 157 -2.91 34.96 -31.08
C SER A 157 -1.71 34.08 -31.42
N VAL A 158 -1.67 33.53 -32.64
CA VAL A 158 -0.54 32.73 -33.12
C VAL A 158 0.67 33.62 -33.38
N GLU A 159 0.48 34.77 -34.01
CA GLU A 159 1.52 35.78 -34.21
C GLU A 159 2.12 36.26 -32.87
N SER A 160 1.26 36.53 -31.89
CA SER A 160 1.67 36.94 -30.54
C SER A 160 2.46 35.84 -29.83
N HIS A 161 2.03 34.58 -29.95
CA HIS A 161 2.75 33.43 -29.41
C HIS A 161 4.13 33.28 -30.07
N PHE A 162 4.18 33.34 -31.40
CA PHE A 162 5.41 33.31 -32.18
C PHE A 162 6.40 34.40 -31.73
N MET A 163 5.93 35.65 -31.64
CA MET A 163 6.76 36.78 -31.20
C MET A 163 7.22 36.63 -29.75
N HIS A 164 6.42 35.97 -28.90
CA HIS A 164 6.82 35.65 -27.54
C HIS A 164 7.94 34.59 -27.52
N SER A 165 7.80 33.51 -28.28
CA SER A 165 8.84 32.49 -28.44
C SER A 165 10.14 33.08 -29.00
N LEU A 166 10.05 33.94 -30.01
CA LEU A 166 11.20 34.66 -30.56
C LEU A 166 11.91 35.54 -29.52
N LYS A 167 11.15 36.23 -28.66
CA LYS A 167 11.70 37.01 -27.54
C LYS A 167 12.41 36.11 -26.53
N GLN A 168 11.83 34.95 -26.20
CA GLN A 168 12.45 33.98 -25.27
C GLN A 168 13.77 33.43 -25.84
N ALA A 169 13.79 32.99 -27.09
CA ALA A 169 15.00 32.51 -27.76
C ALA A 169 16.09 33.59 -27.80
N THR A 170 15.71 34.84 -28.13
CA THR A 170 16.61 36.00 -28.14
C THR A 170 17.19 36.26 -26.74
N PHE A 171 16.38 36.18 -25.70
CA PHE A 171 16.83 36.33 -24.32
C PHE A 171 17.83 35.25 -23.91
N LEU A 172 17.60 33.99 -24.30
CA LEU A 172 18.54 32.90 -24.01
C LEU A 172 19.88 33.10 -24.72
N ARG A 173 19.86 33.58 -25.97
CA ARG A 173 21.09 33.79 -26.76
C ARG A 173 21.90 34.98 -26.27
N MET A 174 21.27 36.13 -26.06
CA MET A 174 21.94 37.43 -25.81
C MET A 174 21.81 37.92 -24.37
N GLY A 175 21.03 37.25 -23.53
CA GLY A 175 20.72 37.69 -22.16
C GLY A 175 19.77 38.90 -22.08
N SER A 176 19.21 39.35 -23.21
CA SER A 176 18.33 40.51 -23.29
C SER A 176 17.36 40.40 -24.46
N THR A 177 16.13 40.90 -24.27
CA THR A 177 15.13 41.03 -25.34
C THR A 177 15.23 42.33 -26.12
N LYS A 178 16.18 43.23 -25.77
CA LYS A 178 16.32 44.57 -26.35
C LYS A 178 16.41 44.57 -27.88
N ALA A 179 17.08 43.59 -28.48
CA ALA A 179 17.21 43.50 -29.92
C ALA A 179 15.85 43.32 -30.62
N VAL A 180 14.99 42.42 -30.13
CA VAL A 180 13.64 42.22 -30.68
C VAL A 180 12.74 43.41 -30.36
N MET A 181 12.86 43.99 -29.16
CA MET A 181 12.05 45.15 -28.76
C MET A 181 12.44 46.44 -29.49
N ALA A 182 13.65 46.52 -30.05
CA ALA A 182 14.13 47.64 -30.84
C ALA A 182 13.67 47.57 -32.30
N LEU A 183 13.16 46.42 -32.76
CA LEU A 183 12.67 46.26 -34.13
C LEU A 183 11.41 47.11 -34.36
N PRO A 184 11.33 47.87 -35.46
CA PRO A 184 10.10 48.54 -35.89
C PRO A 184 8.94 47.56 -36.04
N GLU A 185 7.72 48.02 -35.76
CA GLU A 185 6.49 47.22 -35.89
C GLU A 185 6.29 46.68 -37.33
N ALA A 186 6.68 47.47 -38.33
CA ALA A 186 6.68 47.04 -39.74
C ALA A 186 7.59 45.81 -39.98
N GLN A 187 8.74 45.76 -39.31
CA GLN A 187 9.69 44.65 -39.43
C GLN A 187 9.19 43.42 -38.65
N GLN A 188 8.57 43.60 -37.48
CA GLN A 188 7.95 42.50 -36.73
C GLN A 188 6.81 41.84 -37.53
N THR A 189 5.96 42.66 -38.16
CA THR A 189 4.90 42.20 -39.07
C THR A 189 5.48 41.51 -40.32
N GLN A 190 6.59 42.02 -40.84
CA GLN A 190 7.32 41.39 -41.96
C GLN A 190 7.82 39.98 -41.58
N ILE A 191 8.34 39.78 -40.37
CA ILE A 191 8.80 38.45 -39.91
C ILE A 191 7.64 37.44 -39.94
N TRP A 192 6.48 37.81 -39.37
CA TRP A 192 5.32 36.93 -39.32
C TRP A 192 4.74 36.63 -40.72
N THR A 193 4.52 37.67 -41.52
CA THR A 193 3.99 37.51 -42.90
C THR A 193 4.89 36.64 -43.77
N SER A 194 6.20 36.70 -43.58
CA SER A 194 7.17 35.85 -44.28
C SER A 194 7.02 34.37 -43.92
N ILE A 195 6.67 34.03 -42.68
CA ILE A 195 6.42 32.64 -42.25
C ILE A 195 5.09 32.13 -42.82
N SER A 196 4.02 32.93 -42.72
CA SER A 196 2.70 32.58 -43.26
C SER A 196 2.71 32.38 -44.78
N GLN A 197 3.50 33.18 -45.51
CA GLN A 197 3.68 33.07 -46.96
C GLN A 197 4.81 32.10 -47.38
N ASN A 198 5.55 31.57 -46.40
CA ASN A 198 6.72 30.70 -46.61
C ASN A 198 7.82 31.35 -47.49
N ASP A 199 8.06 32.66 -47.34
CA ASP A 199 9.10 33.44 -48.01
C ASP A 199 10.37 33.55 -47.14
N TYR A 200 11.40 32.80 -47.52
CA TYR A 200 12.67 32.76 -46.78
C TYR A 200 13.49 34.05 -46.91
N GLU A 201 13.47 34.70 -48.08
CA GLU A 201 14.33 35.88 -48.33
C GLU A 201 13.84 37.09 -47.55
N SER A 202 12.52 37.31 -47.53
CA SER A 202 11.91 38.35 -46.71
C SER A 202 12.11 38.10 -45.20
N TYR A 203 11.98 36.85 -44.75
CA TYR A 203 12.26 36.48 -43.35
C TYR A 203 13.70 36.81 -42.98
N ARG A 204 14.66 36.36 -43.80
CA ARG A 204 16.09 36.57 -43.58
C ARG A 204 16.45 38.06 -43.49
N GLN A 205 15.94 38.88 -44.40
CA GLN A 205 16.17 40.33 -44.37
C GLN A 205 15.62 40.96 -43.09
N ALA A 206 14.42 40.54 -42.67
CA ALA A 206 13.77 41.06 -41.47
C ALA A 206 14.45 40.58 -40.17
N THR A 207 15.12 39.42 -40.18
CA THR A 207 15.80 38.85 -39.00
C THR A 207 17.31 39.07 -38.94
N HIS A 208 17.89 39.77 -39.92
CA HIS A 208 19.33 39.97 -40.03
C HIS A 208 19.94 40.56 -38.74
N GLU A 209 19.28 41.56 -38.13
CA GLU A 209 19.72 42.20 -36.87
C GLU A 209 19.64 41.28 -35.64
N LEU A 210 18.77 40.26 -35.70
CA LEU A 210 18.65 39.24 -34.65
C LEU A 210 19.71 38.14 -34.78
N HIS A 211 20.57 38.22 -35.81
CA HIS A 211 21.62 37.26 -36.11
C HIS A 211 21.10 35.80 -36.16
N LEU A 212 19.86 35.60 -36.61
CA LEU A 212 19.24 34.26 -36.72
C LEU A 212 19.74 33.49 -37.95
N ASP A 213 20.40 34.20 -38.87
CA ASP A 213 20.99 33.66 -40.12
C ASP A 213 22.19 32.72 -39.90
N GLY A 214 22.55 32.40 -38.65
CA GLY A 214 23.61 31.45 -38.29
C GLY A 214 25.03 32.03 -38.23
N GLY A 215 25.19 33.34 -38.37
CA GLY A 215 26.50 34.02 -38.27
C GLY A 215 27.00 34.26 -36.84
N VAL A 216 26.51 33.51 -35.84
CA VAL A 216 26.88 33.72 -34.43
C VAL A 216 27.90 32.66 -34.00
N ASP A 217 29.06 33.12 -33.55
CA ASP A 217 30.11 32.27 -32.96
C ASP A 217 29.62 31.63 -31.66
N ALA A 218 30.07 30.40 -31.38
CA ALA A 218 29.64 29.64 -30.20
C ALA A 218 29.91 30.39 -28.88
N SER A 219 30.96 31.23 -28.86
CA SER A 219 31.33 32.09 -27.74
C SER A 219 30.41 33.30 -27.53
N ALA A 220 29.62 33.68 -28.54
CA ALA A 220 28.68 34.79 -28.46
C ALA A 220 27.28 34.35 -27.97
N LEU A 221 27.01 33.05 -27.89
CA LEU A 221 25.78 32.50 -27.35
C LEU A 221 25.91 32.33 -25.82
N ARG A 222 24.98 32.91 -25.06
CA ARG A 222 24.92 32.74 -23.61
C ARG A 222 24.33 31.37 -23.23
N HIS A 223 23.16 31.05 -23.78
CA HIS A 223 22.53 29.72 -23.70
C HIS A 223 21.93 29.35 -25.06
N LEU A 224 21.81 28.05 -25.31
CA LEU A 224 21.16 27.48 -26.49
C LEU A 224 19.64 27.40 -26.28
N PRO A 225 18.83 28.04 -27.15
CA PRO A 225 17.39 27.81 -27.20
C PRO A 225 17.08 26.41 -27.74
N LEU A 226 16.89 25.45 -26.83
CA LEU A 226 16.61 24.05 -27.15
C LEU A 226 15.39 23.56 -26.36
N ARG A 227 14.49 22.88 -27.06
CA ARG A 227 13.33 22.18 -26.48
C ARG A 227 13.38 20.71 -26.87
N VAL A 228 13.41 19.82 -25.88
CA VAL A 228 13.37 18.37 -26.10
C VAL A 228 12.01 17.86 -25.68
N HIS A 229 11.29 17.25 -26.60
CA HIS A 229 9.98 16.66 -26.36
C HIS A 229 10.13 15.15 -26.18
N LEU A 230 9.62 14.64 -25.06
CA LEU A 230 9.50 13.22 -24.79
C LEU A 230 8.00 12.91 -24.68
N ASP A 231 7.50 12.00 -25.50
CA ASP A 231 6.12 11.49 -25.43
C ASP A 231 5.07 12.60 -25.21
N ASN A 232 4.10 12.40 -24.29
CA ASN A 232 3.10 13.40 -23.88
C ASN A 232 3.61 14.37 -22.79
N ALA A 233 4.92 14.41 -22.53
CA ALA A 233 5.51 15.28 -21.54
C ALA A 233 5.73 16.71 -22.11
N PRO A 234 5.77 17.74 -21.25
CA PRO A 234 6.20 19.08 -21.61
C PRO A 234 7.55 19.05 -22.32
N ALA A 235 7.74 20.03 -23.19
CA ALA A 235 9.07 20.33 -23.71
C ALA A 235 10.05 20.57 -22.55
N ILE A 236 11.05 19.71 -22.42
CA ILE A 236 12.16 19.89 -21.50
C ILE A 236 13.05 20.99 -22.07
N GLN A 237 13.17 22.07 -21.31
CA GLN A 237 13.98 23.23 -21.66
C GLN A 237 14.74 23.72 -20.43
N MET A 238 16.04 23.45 -20.38
CA MET A 238 16.96 23.98 -19.37
C MET A 238 18.03 24.88 -20.01
N PRO A 239 18.64 25.82 -19.26
CA PRO A 239 19.72 26.68 -19.76
C PRO A 239 20.97 25.87 -20.16
N VAL A 240 21.11 25.54 -21.45
CA VAL A 240 22.29 24.81 -21.94
C VAL A 240 23.37 25.81 -22.38
N ALA A 241 24.50 25.85 -21.69
CA ALA A 241 25.68 26.58 -22.17
C ALA A 241 26.27 25.88 -23.42
N PRO A 242 26.63 26.63 -24.49
CA PRO A 242 27.07 26.06 -25.77
C PRO A 242 28.46 25.41 -25.72
N LEU A 243 29.30 25.85 -24.78
CA LEU A 243 30.68 25.42 -24.65
C LEU A 243 30.91 24.73 -23.30
N GLN A 244 31.79 23.73 -23.30
CA GLN A 244 32.35 23.10 -22.10
C GLN A 244 33.87 23.08 -22.25
N ASN A 245 34.59 23.71 -21.32
CA ASN A 245 36.06 23.83 -21.37
C ASN A 245 36.60 24.40 -22.70
N GLY A 246 35.84 25.28 -23.36
CA GLY A 246 36.21 25.88 -24.65
C GLY A 246 35.91 25.03 -25.89
N ARG A 247 35.35 23.82 -25.73
CA ARG A 247 34.87 22.96 -26.83
C ARG A 247 33.34 23.04 -26.95
N GLU A 248 32.80 22.97 -28.17
CA GLU A 248 31.36 22.83 -28.39
C GLU A 248 30.84 21.49 -27.85
N LYS A 249 29.71 21.54 -27.14
CA LYS A 249 29.07 20.33 -26.61
C LYS A 249 28.50 19.47 -27.74
N THR A 250 28.53 18.16 -27.55
CA THR A 250 27.83 17.22 -28.42
C THR A 250 26.35 17.09 -28.03
N LEU A 251 25.52 16.61 -28.95
CA LEU A 251 24.13 16.30 -28.65
C LEU A 251 24.02 15.32 -27.46
N LEU A 252 24.85 14.27 -27.41
CA LEU A 252 24.88 13.31 -26.31
C LEU A 252 25.14 13.98 -24.95
N GLU A 253 26.14 14.84 -24.85
CA GLU A 253 26.47 15.54 -23.60
C GLU A 253 25.32 16.44 -23.12
N VAL A 254 24.61 17.08 -24.05
CA VAL A 254 23.42 17.88 -23.75
C VAL A 254 22.25 17.01 -23.33
N LEU A 255 22.06 15.85 -23.97
CA LEU A 255 21.01 14.91 -23.60
C LEU A 255 21.28 14.23 -22.26
N SER A 256 22.51 13.84 -21.95
CA SER A 256 22.89 13.37 -20.61
C SER A 256 22.65 14.41 -19.52
N TYR A 257 22.71 15.69 -19.88
CA TYR A 257 22.39 16.78 -18.96
C TYR A 257 20.88 17.01 -18.81
N LEU A 258 20.13 16.98 -19.92
CA LEU A 258 18.69 17.18 -19.91
C LEU A 258 17.92 15.94 -19.41
N LEU A 259 18.48 14.75 -19.61
CA LEU A 259 17.90 13.42 -19.43
C LEU A 259 18.91 12.44 -18.78
N PRO A 260 19.39 12.71 -17.55
CA PRO A 260 20.42 11.90 -16.90
C PRO A 260 20.00 10.45 -16.63
N ASP A 261 18.70 10.21 -16.44
CA ASP A 261 18.14 8.88 -16.19
C ASP A 261 18.17 7.98 -17.43
N LEU A 262 18.10 8.59 -18.62
CA LEU A 262 18.15 7.88 -19.90
C LEU A 262 19.59 7.73 -20.43
N PHE A 263 20.49 8.64 -20.05
CA PHE A 263 21.88 8.66 -20.52
C PHE A 263 22.86 8.83 -19.35
N SER A 264 23.08 7.74 -18.58
CA SER A 264 24.02 7.71 -17.44
C SER A 264 25.47 7.48 -17.88
N SER A 265 26.40 8.25 -17.31
CA SER A 265 27.85 8.25 -17.60
C SER A 265 28.63 6.96 -17.22
N ALA A 266 27.97 5.89 -16.79
CA ALA A 266 28.62 4.70 -16.21
C ALA A 266 28.99 3.58 -17.20
N THR A 267 28.65 3.70 -18.49
CA THR A 267 28.83 2.63 -19.50
C THR A 267 30.14 2.70 -20.30
N PHE A 268 31.12 3.52 -19.89
CA PHE A 268 32.27 3.84 -20.74
C PHE A 268 33.45 2.85 -20.76
N ASP A 269 33.46 1.78 -19.95
CA ASP A 269 34.62 0.87 -19.86
C ASP A 269 34.33 -0.64 -20.07
N ALA A 270 33.14 -1.01 -20.56
CA ALA A 270 32.86 -2.39 -20.99
C ALA A 270 32.74 -2.46 -22.52
N ALA A 271 33.31 -3.53 -23.10
CA ALA A 271 33.38 -3.80 -24.54
C ALA A 271 32.04 -3.61 -25.28
N PRO A 272 32.05 -3.29 -26.59
CA PRO A 272 30.85 -2.98 -27.35
C PRO A 272 30.11 -4.27 -27.71
N GLU A 273 29.31 -4.79 -26.78
CA GLU A 273 28.28 -5.79 -27.07
C GLU A 273 26.92 -5.24 -26.60
N THR A 274 26.24 -4.63 -27.58
CA THR A 274 24.78 -4.61 -27.80
C THR A 274 23.88 -4.29 -26.60
N ASP A 275 23.74 -3.01 -26.24
CA ASP A 275 22.50 -2.46 -25.63
C ASP A 275 22.45 -0.90 -25.64
N ALA A 276 23.50 -0.20 -26.09
CA ALA A 276 23.52 1.27 -26.14
C ALA A 276 22.98 1.90 -27.45
N GLN A 277 22.21 1.17 -28.27
CA GLN A 277 21.96 1.55 -29.67
C GLN A 277 20.54 2.04 -30.02
N ASP A 278 19.59 2.16 -29.08
CA ASP A 278 18.17 2.36 -29.45
C ASP A 278 17.57 3.76 -29.19
N PHE A 279 18.33 4.75 -28.71
CA PHE A 279 17.80 6.11 -28.52
C PHE A 279 18.11 7.04 -29.70
N GLN A 280 17.10 7.35 -30.53
CA GLN A 280 17.24 8.17 -31.73
C GLN A 280 16.41 9.46 -31.60
N ILE A 281 17.06 10.62 -31.71
CA ILE A 281 16.39 11.94 -31.69
C ILE A 281 16.08 12.39 -33.10
N LEU A 282 14.85 12.86 -33.30
CA LEU A 282 14.38 13.46 -34.53
C LEU A 282 14.48 14.99 -34.50
N VAL A 283 14.98 15.56 -35.59
CA VAL A 283 14.92 17.00 -35.89
C VAL A 283 14.48 17.18 -37.34
N HIS A 284 13.38 17.92 -37.56
CA HIS A 284 12.77 18.11 -38.89
C HIS A 284 12.51 16.80 -39.67
N GLY A 285 12.12 15.74 -38.96
CA GLY A 285 11.83 14.42 -39.52
C GLY A 285 13.05 13.61 -39.89
N ILE A 286 14.25 14.04 -39.48
CA ILE A 286 15.51 13.37 -39.77
C ILE A 286 16.14 12.91 -38.45
N PRO A 287 16.60 11.65 -38.34
CA PRO A 287 17.33 11.21 -37.18
C PRO A 287 18.71 11.85 -37.12
N VAL A 288 19.07 12.39 -35.95
CA VAL A 288 20.35 13.09 -35.74
C VAL A 288 21.29 12.19 -34.92
N PRO A 289 22.53 11.94 -35.40
CA PRO A 289 23.54 11.22 -34.63
C PRO A 289 23.93 11.95 -33.33
N ALA A 290 24.21 11.18 -32.28
CA ALA A 290 24.46 11.71 -30.93
C ALA A 290 25.81 12.46 -30.78
N ASP A 291 26.74 12.26 -31.71
CA ASP A 291 28.08 12.86 -31.74
C ASP A 291 28.13 14.25 -32.40
N VAL A 292 27.03 14.70 -33.01
CA VAL A 292 26.94 16.00 -33.70
C VAL A 292 27.05 17.17 -32.71
N SER A 293 27.73 18.25 -33.11
CA SER A 293 27.80 19.49 -32.34
C SER A 293 26.40 20.11 -32.19
N ILE A 294 26.01 20.40 -30.94
CA ILE A 294 24.72 21.04 -30.67
C ILE A 294 24.64 22.46 -31.26
N VAL A 295 25.78 23.15 -31.40
CA VAL A 295 25.85 24.50 -31.94
C VAL A 295 25.65 24.48 -33.46
N GLU A 296 26.26 23.53 -34.16
CA GLU A 296 26.04 23.34 -35.60
C GLU A 296 24.61 22.91 -35.91
N LEU A 297 24.03 22.04 -35.08
CA LEU A 297 22.64 21.62 -35.19
C LEU A 297 21.70 22.82 -35.01
N TYR A 298 21.91 23.64 -33.97
CA TYR A 298 21.14 24.85 -33.73
C TYR A 298 21.26 25.88 -34.87
N ARG A 299 22.47 26.12 -35.41
CA ARG A 299 22.70 27.09 -36.49
C ARG A 299 21.93 26.78 -37.77
N ASN A 300 21.66 25.50 -38.05
CA ASN A 300 21.13 25.04 -39.34
C ASN A 300 19.69 24.52 -39.27
N PHE A 301 19.24 24.02 -38.11
CA PHE A 301 17.95 23.36 -37.93
C PHE A 301 17.05 24.05 -36.88
N ALA A 302 17.39 25.25 -36.43
CA ALA A 302 16.45 26.04 -35.64
C ALA A 302 15.23 26.44 -36.48
N TYR A 303 14.05 26.39 -35.85
CA TYR A 303 12.81 26.86 -36.44
C TYR A 303 12.78 28.40 -36.49
N ALA A 304 11.81 28.94 -37.22
CA ALA A 304 11.66 30.38 -37.43
C ALA A 304 11.43 31.19 -36.14
N ASP A 305 10.98 30.53 -35.07
CA ASP A 305 10.80 31.12 -33.73
C ASP A 305 12.11 31.19 -32.92
N GLY A 306 13.22 30.72 -33.49
CA GLY A 306 14.55 30.77 -32.89
C GLY A 306 14.84 29.62 -31.93
N PHE A 307 13.96 28.62 -31.80
CA PHE A 307 14.22 27.41 -31.01
C PHE A 307 14.65 26.24 -31.90
N LEU A 308 15.58 25.43 -31.38
CA LEU A 308 15.83 24.08 -31.87
C LEU A 308 14.90 23.11 -31.13
N TYR A 309 14.20 22.26 -31.87
CA TYR A 309 13.30 21.24 -31.31
C TYR A 309 13.86 19.86 -31.61
N GLY A 310 13.97 19.02 -30.59
CA GLY A 310 14.29 17.59 -30.72
C GLY A 310 13.21 16.74 -30.07
N GLY A 311 12.89 15.58 -30.63
CA GLY A 311 11.87 14.68 -30.07
C GLY A 311 12.25 13.21 -30.15
N THR A 312 11.75 12.41 -29.22
CA THR A 312 11.77 10.94 -29.31
C THR A 312 10.36 10.39 -29.52
N PRO A 313 10.20 9.30 -30.29
CA PRO A 313 8.89 8.67 -30.47
C PRO A 313 8.36 8.03 -29.18
N HIS A 314 7.03 7.99 -29.07
CA HIS A 314 6.17 7.76 -27.89
C HIS A 314 6.39 6.51 -26.99
N ASP A 315 7.43 5.68 -27.17
CA ASP A 315 7.45 4.28 -26.66
C ASP A 315 8.66 3.90 -25.77
N THR A 316 9.34 4.86 -25.11
CA THR A 316 10.60 4.59 -24.36
C THR A 316 10.57 4.79 -22.84
N ALA A 317 9.77 5.71 -22.28
CA ALA A 317 9.74 5.99 -20.83
C ALA A 317 9.00 4.92 -19.98
N ALA A 318 8.11 4.13 -20.58
CA ALA A 318 7.37 3.06 -19.92
C ALA A 318 8.23 1.88 -19.42
N ARG A 319 9.52 1.81 -19.76
CA ARG A 319 10.44 0.68 -19.43
C ARG A 319 11.20 0.80 -18.10
N LEU A 320 11.18 1.95 -17.39
CA LEU A 320 12.03 2.18 -16.19
C LEU A 320 11.28 2.21 -14.85
N ALA A 321 10.07 2.78 -14.78
CA ALA A 321 9.20 2.74 -13.59
C ALA A 321 8.64 1.33 -13.30
N SER A 322 8.85 0.40 -14.22
CA SER A 322 8.37 -0.97 -14.13
C SER A 322 9.13 -1.85 -13.15
N ASN A 323 10.18 -1.46 -12.40
CA ASN A 323 11.14 -2.43 -11.84
C ASN A 323 10.97 -2.93 -10.38
N VAL A 324 10.15 -2.33 -9.49
CA VAL A 324 9.99 -2.86 -8.10
C VAL A 324 9.02 -4.03 -8.03
N GLU A 325 7.85 -3.90 -8.66
CA GLU A 325 6.86 -4.96 -8.71
C GLU A 325 7.34 -6.22 -9.45
N PRO A 326 8.07 -6.17 -10.59
CA PRO A 326 8.62 -7.37 -11.20
C PRO A 326 9.79 -7.94 -10.40
N LEU A 327 10.55 -7.17 -9.62
CA LEU A 327 11.58 -7.74 -8.73
C LEU A 327 10.96 -8.45 -7.52
N LEU A 328 9.89 -7.89 -6.95
CA LEU A 328 9.08 -8.57 -5.95
C LEU A 328 8.34 -9.78 -6.54
N ALA A 329 7.80 -9.66 -7.76
CA ALA A 329 7.18 -10.75 -8.49
C ALA A 329 8.20 -11.83 -8.89
N GLU A 330 9.43 -11.46 -9.25
CA GLU A 330 10.57 -12.36 -9.53
C GLU A 330 10.96 -13.09 -8.23
N THR A 331 11.05 -12.37 -7.11
CA THR A 331 11.29 -12.96 -5.79
C THR A 331 10.19 -13.95 -5.42
N ARG A 332 8.92 -13.56 -5.57
CA ARG A 332 7.78 -14.44 -5.33
C ARG A 332 7.79 -15.63 -6.30
N ALA A 333 8.13 -15.43 -7.57
CA ALA A 333 8.24 -16.49 -8.56
C ALA A 333 9.32 -17.50 -8.17
N HIS A 334 10.52 -17.08 -7.77
CA HIS A 334 11.56 -18.00 -7.29
C HIS A 334 11.13 -18.75 -6.02
N LEU A 335 10.40 -18.10 -5.10
CA LEU A 335 9.82 -18.78 -3.94
C LEU A 335 8.76 -19.82 -4.36
N LEU A 336 7.92 -19.54 -5.37
CA LEU A 336 6.96 -20.51 -5.93
C LEU A 336 7.68 -21.71 -6.58
N HIS A 337 8.82 -21.48 -7.24
CA HIS A 337 9.64 -22.52 -7.86
C HIS A 337 10.56 -23.25 -6.86
N LYS A 338 10.46 -22.96 -5.56
CA LYS A 338 11.26 -23.56 -4.48
C LYS A 338 12.77 -23.29 -4.60
N GLU A 339 13.15 -22.12 -5.12
CA GLU A 339 14.54 -21.66 -5.29
C GLU A 339 14.89 -20.52 -4.31
N PRO A 340 15.12 -20.81 -3.01
CA PRO A 340 15.29 -19.77 -1.98
C PRO A 340 16.54 -18.90 -2.19
N ASP A 341 17.62 -19.44 -2.76
CA ASP A 341 18.85 -18.68 -3.00
C ASP A 341 18.68 -17.62 -4.10
N ARG A 342 17.92 -17.95 -5.15
CA ARG A 342 17.59 -17.01 -6.23
C ARG A 342 16.58 -15.98 -5.77
N ALA A 343 15.58 -16.39 -4.98
CA ALA A 343 14.68 -15.48 -4.31
C ALA A 343 15.43 -14.49 -3.39
N ARG A 344 16.48 -14.94 -2.69
CA ARG A 344 17.35 -14.03 -1.93
C ARG A 344 18.05 -13.03 -2.86
N ALA A 345 18.65 -13.50 -3.95
CA ALA A 345 19.37 -12.64 -4.88
C ALA A 345 18.47 -11.57 -5.50
N SER A 346 17.24 -11.91 -5.90
CA SER A 346 16.25 -10.96 -6.39
C SER A 346 15.76 -10.01 -5.28
N PHE A 347 15.52 -10.52 -4.07
CA PHE A 347 15.08 -9.70 -2.94
C PHE A 347 16.14 -8.66 -2.56
N LEU A 348 17.43 -9.02 -2.56
CA LEU A 348 18.53 -8.11 -2.23
C LEU A 348 18.77 -7.01 -3.28
N ARG A 349 18.16 -7.10 -4.47
CA ARG A 349 18.20 -6.06 -5.52
C ARG A 349 17.17 -4.95 -5.27
N LEU A 350 16.30 -5.08 -4.28
CA LEU A 350 15.28 -4.08 -3.96
C LEU A 350 15.90 -2.80 -3.37
N PRO A 351 15.41 -1.61 -3.74
CA PRO A 351 15.93 -0.34 -3.25
C PRO A 351 15.57 -0.09 -1.77
N GLU A 352 16.45 0.59 -1.02
CA GLU A 352 16.23 1.01 0.39
C GLU A 352 15.95 -0.12 1.39
N LEU A 353 16.66 -1.23 1.24
CA LEU A 353 16.36 -2.47 1.95
C LEU A 353 16.47 -2.38 3.49
N GLU A 354 17.47 -1.67 4.05
CA GLU A 354 17.68 -1.62 5.50
C GLU A 354 16.53 -0.96 6.27
N SER A 355 15.93 0.11 5.71
CA SER A 355 14.85 0.88 6.33
C SER A 355 13.47 0.27 6.08
N ARG A 356 13.27 -0.35 4.90
CA ARG A 356 11.97 -0.90 4.46
C ARG A 356 11.87 -2.42 4.57
N ARG A 357 12.89 -3.14 5.05
CA ARG A 357 12.91 -4.61 5.14
C ARG A 357 11.64 -5.23 5.70
N LYS A 358 11.07 -4.68 6.78
CA LYS A 358 9.88 -5.24 7.42
C LYS A 358 8.66 -5.11 6.50
N ALA A 359 8.52 -3.99 5.81
CA ALA A 359 7.46 -3.75 4.85
C ALA A 359 7.64 -4.61 3.59
N TYR A 360 8.86 -4.79 3.08
CA TYR A 360 9.12 -5.66 1.93
C TYR A 360 8.94 -7.14 2.27
N LEU A 361 9.39 -7.59 3.43
CA LEU A 361 9.12 -8.95 3.93
C LEU A 361 7.62 -9.16 4.11
N GLU A 362 6.90 -8.17 4.65
CA GLU A 362 5.45 -8.22 4.76
C GLU A 362 4.77 -8.29 3.38
N ALA A 363 5.11 -7.41 2.44
CA ALA A 363 4.56 -7.41 1.09
C ALA A 363 4.92 -8.66 0.26
N THR A 364 6.08 -9.26 0.52
CA THR A 364 6.52 -10.49 -0.17
C THR A 364 5.78 -11.70 0.38
N LEU A 365 5.64 -11.80 1.71
CA LEU A 365 5.17 -13.01 2.38
C LEU A 365 3.68 -13.00 2.70
N ARG A 366 3.08 -11.86 3.11
CA ARG A 366 1.75 -11.79 3.73
C ARG A 366 0.64 -12.36 2.84
N ASP A 367 0.47 -11.81 1.64
CA ASP A 367 -0.68 -12.13 0.80
C ASP A 367 -0.56 -13.53 0.18
N PHE A 368 0.65 -13.90 -0.28
CA PHE A 368 0.92 -15.20 -0.87
C PHE A 368 0.90 -16.33 0.15
N TYR A 369 1.41 -16.10 1.36
CA TYR A 369 1.28 -17.05 2.46
C TYR A 369 -0.19 -17.17 2.90
N ALA A 370 -0.95 -16.07 2.97
CA ALA A 370 -2.38 -16.12 3.28
C ALA A 370 -3.20 -16.86 2.21
N ALA A 371 -2.83 -16.71 0.94
CA ALA A 371 -3.39 -17.47 -0.16
C ALA A 371 -2.98 -18.97 -0.16
N GLY A 372 -2.01 -19.36 0.68
CA GLY A 372 -1.50 -20.73 0.78
C GLY A 372 -0.63 -21.14 -0.41
N LEU A 373 -0.04 -20.18 -1.12
CA LEU A 373 0.79 -20.43 -2.30
C LEU A 373 2.22 -20.85 -1.96
N PHE A 374 2.68 -20.55 -0.75
CA PHE A 374 4.03 -20.84 -0.29
C PHE A 374 4.08 -21.95 0.75
N ASP A 375 5.00 -22.89 0.54
CA ASP A 375 5.34 -23.93 1.51
C ASP A 375 6.15 -23.33 2.67
N VAL A 376 5.73 -23.55 3.92
CA VAL A 376 6.42 -23.06 5.12
C VAL A 376 7.91 -23.43 5.14
N PRO A 377 8.35 -24.65 4.78
CA PRO A 377 9.78 -25.00 4.74
C PRO A 377 10.60 -24.15 3.76
N VAL A 378 10.03 -23.79 2.61
CA VAL A 378 10.70 -22.94 1.60
C VAL A 378 10.86 -21.53 2.14
N LEU A 379 9.82 -20.98 2.77
CA LEU A 379 9.89 -19.67 3.41
C LEU A 379 10.91 -19.62 4.54
N LEU A 380 10.96 -20.65 5.39
CA LEU A 380 11.96 -20.74 6.46
C LEU A 380 13.38 -20.84 5.90
N THR A 381 13.59 -21.56 4.79
CA THR A 381 14.90 -21.64 4.11
C THR A 381 15.31 -20.28 3.52
N PHE A 382 14.38 -19.56 2.90
CA PHE A 382 14.61 -18.18 2.43
C PHE A 382 14.96 -17.23 3.58
N LEU A 383 14.24 -17.30 4.71
CA LEU A 383 14.52 -16.48 5.89
C LEU A 383 15.88 -16.82 6.52
N GLU A 384 16.29 -18.09 6.50
CA GLU A 384 17.62 -18.54 6.96
C GLU A 384 18.74 -18.00 6.06
N ALA A 385 18.46 -17.81 4.77
CA ALA A 385 19.43 -17.31 3.80
C ALA A 385 19.67 -15.78 3.89
N LEU A 386 18.84 -15.03 4.64
CA LEU A 386 18.94 -13.58 4.75
C LEU A 386 20.24 -13.11 5.44
N PRO A 387 20.74 -11.88 5.17
CA PRO A 387 22.06 -11.44 5.61
C PRO A 387 22.24 -11.29 7.12
N SER A 388 21.15 -11.08 7.87
CA SER A 388 21.18 -10.80 9.31
C SER A 388 20.05 -11.52 10.03
N TRP A 389 20.35 -12.08 11.20
CA TRP A 389 19.38 -12.75 12.06
C TRP A 389 18.23 -11.84 12.50
N HIS A 390 18.44 -10.52 12.55
CA HIS A 390 17.36 -9.57 12.85
C HIS A 390 16.29 -9.58 11.75
N TRP A 391 16.69 -9.74 10.49
CA TRP A 391 15.78 -9.79 9.36
C TRP A 391 15.03 -11.13 9.33
N THR A 392 15.73 -12.21 9.64
CA THR A 392 15.13 -13.54 9.84
C THR A 392 14.05 -13.49 10.93
N LEU A 393 14.32 -12.82 12.06
CA LEU A 393 13.35 -12.64 13.14
C LEU A 393 12.15 -11.76 12.75
N ASP A 394 12.38 -10.67 11.99
CA ASP A 394 11.32 -9.81 11.45
C ASP A 394 10.39 -10.62 10.52
N GLY A 395 10.97 -11.44 9.62
CA GLY A 395 10.21 -12.34 8.75
C GLY A 395 9.45 -13.42 9.52
N CYS A 396 10.05 -14.00 10.57
CA CYS A 396 9.37 -14.96 11.44
C CYS A 396 8.16 -14.34 12.16
N ALA A 397 8.24 -13.06 12.55
CA ALA A 397 7.12 -12.34 13.16
C ALA A 397 5.97 -12.14 12.17
N VAL A 398 6.26 -11.80 10.91
CA VAL A 398 5.25 -11.73 9.84
C VAL A 398 4.56 -13.08 9.65
N LEU A 399 5.33 -14.17 9.53
CA LEU A 399 4.79 -15.52 9.38
C LEU A 399 3.93 -15.94 10.58
N HIS A 400 4.38 -15.65 11.81
CA HIS A 400 3.61 -15.96 13.01
C HIS A 400 2.30 -15.19 13.06
N ASN A 401 2.31 -13.88 12.78
CA ASN A 401 1.11 -13.04 12.83
C ASN A 401 0.06 -13.48 11.81
N VAL A 402 0.48 -13.71 10.56
CA VAL A 402 -0.40 -14.19 9.49
C VAL A 402 -0.94 -15.58 9.84
N SER A 403 -0.07 -16.50 10.31
CA SER A 403 -0.48 -17.85 10.71
C SER A 403 -1.43 -17.85 11.92
N SER A 404 -1.22 -16.96 12.88
CA SER A 404 -2.11 -16.78 14.05
C SER A 404 -3.48 -16.28 13.63
N ALA A 405 -3.54 -15.26 12.77
CA ALA A 405 -4.78 -14.70 12.24
C ALA A 405 -5.60 -15.73 11.43
N LEU A 406 -4.94 -16.50 10.55
CA LEU A 406 -5.61 -17.50 9.71
C LEU A 406 -6.15 -18.70 10.51
N ARG A 407 -5.59 -18.96 11.69
CA ARG A 407 -6.04 -20.03 12.59
C ARG A 407 -7.08 -19.59 13.61
N ALA A 408 -7.23 -18.30 13.85
CA ALA A 408 -8.17 -17.80 14.83
C ALA A 408 -9.60 -18.30 14.53
N PRO A 409 -10.33 -18.83 15.52
CA PRO A 409 -11.73 -19.18 15.32
C PRO A 409 -12.52 -17.90 15.00
N SER A 410 -13.42 -17.97 14.02
CA SER A 410 -14.34 -16.85 13.76
C SER A 410 -15.22 -16.65 14.99
N SER A 411 -15.21 -15.44 15.56
CA SER A 411 -16.05 -15.04 16.70
C SER A 411 -17.53 -15.30 16.36
N GLY A 412 -18.07 -16.43 16.83
CA GLY A 412 -19.43 -16.87 16.49
C GLY A 412 -19.58 -18.38 16.25
N ALA A 413 -18.48 -19.13 16.11
CA ALA A 413 -18.57 -20.59 16.05
C ALA A 413 -18.77 -21.19 17.45
N GLY A 414 -19.99 -21.06 18.00
CA GLY A 414 -20.41 -21.76 19.20
C GLY A 414 -20.13 -23.26 19.09
N GLY A 415 -19.37 -23.78 20.05
CA GLY A 415 -18.71 -25.08 20.01
C GLY A 415 -19.61 -26.24 19.57
N GLY A 416 -19.27 -26.82 18.42
CA GLY A 416 -19.86 -28.03 17.85
C GLY A 416 -18.87 -28.70 16.88
N GLY A 417 -19.14 -29.93 16.45
CA GLY A 417 -18.20 -30.70 15.62
C GLY A 417 -17.83 -30.07 14.27
N ASN A 418 -18.67 -29.17 13.73
CA ASN A 418 -18.35 -28.40 12.53
C ASN A 418 -17.25 -27.36 12.76
N ALA A 419 -17.20 -26.74 13.94
CA ALA A 419 -16.14 -25.80 14.29
C ALA A 419 -14.79 -26.53 14.41
N LEU A 420 -14.79 -27.72 15.02
CA LEU A 420 -13.61 -28.59 15.11
C LEU A 420 -13.10 -29.02 13.73
N ARG A 421 -13.99 -29.43 12.81
CA ARG A 421 -13.62 -29.80 11.42
C ARG A 421 -13.07 -28.60 10.64
N ALA A 422 -13.66 -27.41 10.82
CA ALA A 422 -13.17 -26.19 10.18
C ALA A 422 -11.77 -25.79 10.71
N LEU A 423 -11.56 -25.94 12.01
CA LEU A 423 -10.28 -25.64 12.67
C LEU A 423 -9.20 -26.66 12.25
N GLU A 424 -9.55 -27.93 12.16
CA GLU A 424 -8.71 -29.00 11.58
C GLU A 424 -8.27 -28.66 10.15
N ALA A 425 -9.21 -28.27 9.28
CA ALA A 425 -8.90 -27.91 7.89
C ALA A 425 -7.95 -26.71 7.80
N ARG A 426 -8.07 -25.72 8.71
CA ARG A 426 -7.16 -24.56 8.78
C ARG A 426 -5.77 -24.93 9.30
N GLN A 427 -5.68 -25.74 10.35
CA GLN A 427 -4.39 -26.19 10.88
C GLN A 427 -3.60 -27.07 9.92
N ARG A 428 -4.27 -27.87 9.08
CA ARG A 428 -3.61 -28.63 8.00
C ARG A 428 -2.91 -27.73 6.98
N LYS A 429 -3.41 -26.52 6.75
CA LYS A 429 -2.81 -25.58 5.81
C LYS A 429 -1.66 -24.78 6.41
N PHE A 430 -1.68 -24.55 7.73
CA PHE A 430 -0.74 -23.65 8.42
C PHE A 430 -0.12 -24.30 9.66
N PRO A 431 0.83 -25.24 9.50
CA PRO A 431 1.41 -26.01 10.59
C PRO A 431 2.24 -25.14 11.55
N GLN A 432 2.23 -25.46 12.85
CA GLN A 432 2.99 -24.73 13.89
C GLN A 432 4.38 -25.29 14.11
N LEU A 433 4.57 -26.59 13.89
CA LEU A 433 5.77 -27.29 14.27
C LEU A 433 7.03 -26.86 13.50
N PRO A 434 6.99 -26.58 12.18
CA PRO A 434 8.17 -26.15 11.45
C PRO A 434 8.78 -24.85 11.99
N LEU A 435 7.94 -23.87 12.35
CA LEU A 435 8.40 -22.61 12.93
C LEU A 435 9.00 -22.84 14.33
N ALA A 436 8.44 -23.75 15.12
CA ALA A 436 8.98 -24.10 16.43
C ALA A 436 10.38 -24.75 16.32
N PHE A 437 10.56 -25.74 15.44
CA PHE A 437 11.89 -26.34 15.21
C PHE A 437 12.88 -25.32 14.66
N PHE A 438 12.43 -24.45 13.76
CA PHE A 438 13.27 -23.38 13.22
C PHE A 438 13.74 -22.42 14.32
N LEU A 439 12.83 -21.95 15.19
CA LEU A 439 13.20 -21.10 16.32
C LEU A 439 14.15 -21.81 17.28
N LEU A 440 13.93 -23.10 17.57
CA LEU A 440 14.83 -23.90 18.42
C LEU A 440 16.24 -24.01 17.82
N LYS A 441 16.34 -24.31 16.52
CA LYS A 441 17.61 -24.33 15.77
C LYS A 441 18.26 -22.95 15.79
N LEU A 442 17.48 -21.90 15.47
CA LEU A 442 17.95 -20.53 15.41
C LEU A 442 18.55 -20.09 16.75
N MET A 443 17.84 -20.29 17.87
CA MET A 443 18.32 -19.94 19.21
C MET A 443 19.66 -20.58 19.57
N SER A 444 19.99 -21.75 19.01
CA SER A 444 21.29 -22.41 19.24
C SER A 444 22.46 -21.68 18.58
N HIS A 445 22.21 -20.91 17.52
CA HIS A 445 23.20 -20.16 16.75
C HIS A 445 23.23 -18.66 17.09
N LEU A 446 22.28 -18.17 17.89
CA LEU A 446 22.18 -16.76 18.25
C LEU A 446 22.93 -16.44 19.56
N GLU A 447 23.49 -15.23 19.59
CA GLU A 447 24.13 -14.61 20.75
C GLU A 447 23.53 -13.21 21.02
N GLY A 448 23.79 -12.65 22.21
CA GLY A 448 23.39 -11.29 22.56
C GLY A 448 21.88 -11.00 22.46
N SER A 449 21.52 -9.83 21.93
CA SER A 449 20.13 -9.32 21.89
C SER A 449 19.20 -10.12 20.97
N ALA A 450 19.73 -10.64 19.86
CA ALA A 450 18.95 -11.46 18.92
C ALA A 450 18.50 -12.77 19.58
N ARG A 451 19.38 -13.41 20.37
CA ARG A 451 19.04 -14.62 21.14
C ARG A 451 17.92 -14.36 22.14
N VAL A 452 18.02 -13.28 22.90
CA VAL A 452 17.02 -12.91 23.90
C VAL A 452 15.65 -12.65 23.25
N ARG A 453 15.63 -12.02 22.07
CA ARG A 453 14.40 -11.79 21.30
C ARG A 453 13.81 -13.10 20.72
N ALA A 454 14.66 -13.97 20.20
CA ALA A 454 14.23 -15.30 19.73
C ALA A 454 13.66 -16.14 20.88
N GLU A 455 14.27 -16.08 22.07
CA GLU A 455 13.76 -16.73 23.27
C GLU A 455 12.42 -16.12 23.72
N SER A 456 12.22 -14.81 23.66
CA SER A 456 10.90 -14.22 23.95
C SER A 456 9.83 -14.73 22.98
N TYR A 457 10.16 -14.86 21.69
CA TYR A 457 9.26 -15.45 20.70
C TYR A 457 9.00 -16.93 20.96
N TRP A 458 10.01 -17.68 21.40
CA TRP A 458 9.87 -19.08 21.78
C TRP A 458 8.81 -19.26 22.88
N TYR A 459 8.85 -18.45 23.93
CA TYR A 459 7.85 -18.50 25.00
C TYR A 459 6.50 -17.91 24.57
N ALA A 460 6.49 -16.78 23.86
CA ALA A 460 5.26 -16.07 23.49
C ALA A 460 4.45 -16.78 22.40
N TRP A 461 5.12 -17.39 21.42
CA TRP A 461 4.48 -17.95 20.23
C TRP A 461 4.25 -19.46 20.33
N VAL A 462 5.22 -20.21 20.88
CA VAL A 462 5.18 -21.67 20.92
C VAL A 462 4.64 -22.17 22.26
N SER A 463 3.59 -22.99 22.23
CA SER A 463 2.99 -23.53 23.46
C SER A 463 3.95 -24.45 24.21
N PRO A 464 3.81 -24.62 25.54
CA PRO A 464 4.64 -25.55 26.33
C PRO A 464 4.68 -26.95 25.74
N THR A 465 3.54 -27.41 25.22
CA THR A 465 3.40 -28.69 24.53
C THR A 465 4.32 -28.77 23.33
N LEU A 466 4.22 -27.82 22.40
CA LEU A 466 5.03 -27.82 21.18
C LEU A 466 6.51 -27.59 21.47
N ARG A 467 6.85 -26.83 22.51
CA ARG A 467 8.23 -26.67 22.99
C ARG A 467 8.81 -27.98 23.51
N ALA A 468 8.05 -28.73 24.31
CA ALA A 468 8.44 -30.05 24.78
C ALA A 468 8.57 -31.05 23.63
N VAL A 469 7.67 -31.01 22.64
CA VAL A 469 7.78 -31.82 21.41
C VAL A 469 9.08 -31.50 20.67
N ALA A 470 9.34 -30.24 20.38
CA ALA A 470 10.51 -29.82 19.63
C ALA A 470 11.83 -30.11 20.36
N SER A 471 11.83 -30.08 21.69
CA SER A 471 12.99 -30.43 22.54
C SER A 471 13.07 -31.91 22.93
N GLY A 472 12.12 -32.75 22.51
CA GLY A 472 12.09 -34.18 22.81
C GLY A 472 11.78 -34.54 24.28
N GLN A 473 11.20 -33.60 25.04
CA GLN A 473 10.88 -33.78 26.46
C GLN A 473 9.62 -34.66 26.65
N PRO A 474 9.55 -35.44 27.75
CA PRO A 474 8.36 -36.21 28.08
C PRO A 474 7.17 -35.30 28.46
N LEU A 475 5.97 -35.73 28.08
CA LEU A 475 4.68 -35.05 28.25
C LEU A 475 3.72 -35.90 29.09
N GLU A 476 2.83 -35.24 29.83
CA GLU A 476 1.68 -35.85 30.50
C GLU A 476 0.39 -35.39 29.80
N LEU A 477 -0.52 -36.33 29.53
CA LEU A 477 -1.79 -36.08 28.84
C LEU A 477 -2.94 -36.27 29.82
N LYS A 478 -3.74 -35.22 30.03
CA LYS A 478 -4.87 -35.23 30.96
C LYS A 478 -6.16 -34.84 30.26
N ILE A 479 -7.22 -35.64 30.40
CA ILE A 479 -8.52 -35.29 29.83
C ILE A 479 -9.30 -34.38 30.80
N LEU A 480 -9.96 -33.36 30.23
CA LEU A 480 -10.66 -32.31 30.97
C LEU A 480 -12.17 -32.57 31.20
N SER A 481 -12.77 -33.56 30.53
CA SER A 481 -14.22 -33.76 30.56
C SER A 481 -14.68 -34.68 31.71
N ARG A 482 -15.36 -34.11 32.71
CA ARG A 482 -16.06 -34.88 33.74
C ARG A 482 -17.45 -34.28 33.96
N THR A 483 -18.46 -34.92 33.35
CA THR A 483 -19.92 -34.68 33.50
C THR A 483 -20.51 -33.49 32.73
N GLY A 484 -21.57 -33.75 31.93
CA GLY A 484 -22.32 -32.71 31.23
C GLY A 484 -23.46 -32.08 32.06
N ARG A 485 -23.24 -31.90 33.37
CA ARG A 485 -23.95 -30.82 34.09
C ARG A 485 -23.14 -29.54 33.88
N SER A 486 -23.81 -28.39 33.88
CA SER A 486 -23.30 -27.06 33.48
C SER A 486 -22.20 -26.48 34.38
N GLU A 487 -21.25 -27.28 34.84
CA GLU A 487 -20.21 -26.92 35.80
C GLU A 487 -18.81 -27.29 35.27
N TYR A 488 -18.55 -27.10 33.97
CA TYR A 488 -17.17 -26.79 33.58
C TYR A 488 -16.86 -25.39 34.11
N ARG A 489 -16.38 -25.30 35.35
CA ARG A 489 -15.61 -24.15 35.81
C ARG A 489 -14.18 -24.36 35.33
N GLN A 490 -13.70 -23.41 34.53
CA GLN A 490 -12.34 -23.37 34.01
C GLN A 490 -11.32 -23.59 35.14
N GLY A 491 -10.53 -24.67 35.07
CA GLY A 491 -9.36 -24.87 35.94
C GLY A 491 -9.48 -25.75 37.20
N ASP A 492 -10.49 -26.61 37.35
CA ASP A 492 -10.56 -27.54 38.50
C ASP A 492 -9.61 -28.75 38.33
N ALA A 493 -8.35 -28.61 38.75
CA ALA A 493 -7.29 -29.63 38.64
C ALA A 493 -7.63 -30.96 39.34
N SER A 494 -8.61 -30.96 40.25
CA SER A 494 -9.09 -32.15 40.97
C SER A 494 -9.85 -33.13 40.06
N LYS A 495 -10.32 -32.68 38.89
CA LYS A 495 -11.20 -33.45 37.98
C LYS A 495 -10.50 -33.96 36.72
N GLU A 496 -9.20 -33.69 36.57
CA GLU A 496 -8.40 -34.13 35.42
C GLU A 496 -8.00 -35.60 35.52
N GLU A 497 -8.11 -36.36 34.43
CA GLU A 497 -7.79 -37.80 34.40
C GLU A 497 -6.57 -38.07 33.52
N LEU A 498 -5.59 -38.81 34.04
CA LEU A 498 -4.27 -38.97 33.42
C LEU A 498 -4.21 -40.19 32.49
N LEU A 499 -3.79 -40.00 31.25
CA LEU A 499 -3.55 -41.09 30.29
C LEU A 499 -2.27 -41.85 30.64
N TYR A 500 -2.37 -43.18 30.74
CA TYR A 500 -1.21 -44.01 31.05
C TYR A 500 -1.23 -45.38 30.35
N ALA A 501 -0.04 -45.95 30.20
CA ALA A 501 0.16 -47.32 29.77
C ALA A 501 0.25 -48.25 31.01
N PRO A 502 -0.74 -49.12 31.27
CA PRO A 502 -0.70 -50.05 32.39
C PRO A 502 0.45 -51.05 32.27
N GLY A 503 0.93 -51.60 33.39
CA GLY A 503 1.94 -52.67 33.40
C GLY A 503 1.41 -54.00 32.82
N ASN A 504 2.03 -55.12 33.18
CA ASN A 504 1.69 -56.44 32.62
C ASN A 504 0.21 -56.83 32.76
N ALA A 505 -0.50 -56.30 33.77
CA ALA A 505 -1.93 -56.51 33.99
C ALA A 505 -2.85 -55.86 32.93
N GLY A 506 -2.34 -54.97 32.08
CA GLY A 506 -3.10 -54.31 31.01
C GLY A 506 -2.84 -54.86 29.61
N THR A 507 -2.09 -55.97 29.50
CA THR A 507 -1.80 -56.65 28.24
C THR A 507 -3.08 -57.19 27.62
N PHE A 508 -3.33 -56.89 26.34
CA PHE A 508 -4.47 -57.43 25.61
C PHE A 508 -4.05 -58.73 24.89
N ASP A 509 -2.90 -58.70 24.21
CA ASP A 509 -2.24 -59.87 23.62
C ASP A 509 -0.71 -59.64 23.49
N ASN A 510 -0.03 -60.49 22.73
CA ASN A 510 1.42 -60.39 22.51
C ASN A 510 1.84 -59.05 21.89
N ASP A 511 1.00 -58.49 21.02
CA ASP A 511 1.34 -57.32 20.20
C ASP A 511 0.73 -56.01 20.73
N ARG A 512 -0.25 -56.08 21.63
CA ARG A 512 -1.09 -54.93 22.02
C ARG A 512 -1.32 -54.87 23.54
N ARG A 513 -1.37 -53.65 24.05
CA ARG A 513 -1.70 -53.33 25.45
C ARG A 513 -2.76 -52.23 25.48
N ASN A 514 -3.66 -52.28 26.47
CA ASN A 514 -4.70 -51.27 26.63
C ASN A 514 -4.09 -49.93 27.03
N ALA A 515 -4.60 -48.81 26.48
CA ALA A 515 -4.36 -47.48 27.03
C ALA A 515 -5.56 -47.08 27.90
N LEU A 516 -5.30 -46.54 29.10
CA LEU A 516 -6.34 -46.23 30.09
C LEU A 516 -6.15 -44.82 30.66
N CYS A 517 -7.25 -44.21 31.11
CA CYS A 517 -7.21 -43.00 31.94
C CYS A 517 -7.37 -43.37 33.41
N TRP A 518 -6.52 -42.78 34.26
CA TRP A 518 -6.63 -42.91 35.72
C TRP A 518 -7.59 -41.86 36.27
N VAL A 519 -8.60 -42.33 36.97
CA VAL A 519 -9.56 -41.52 37.73
C VAL A 519 -9.07 -41.53 39.18
N GLY A 520 -8.52 -40.42 39.65
CA GLY A 520 -8.01 -40.38 41.03
C GLY A 520 -9.12 -40.43 42.07
N GLU A 521 -8.77 -40.93 43.26
CA GLU A 521 -9.62 -40.90 44.44
C GLU A 521 -9.55 -39.48 45.02
N GLY A 522 -10.62 -38.71 44.83
CA GLY A 522 -10.80 -37.43 45.52
C GLY A 522 -12.26 -37.31 45.92
N ASN A 523 -12.51 -37.18 47.23
CA ASN A 523 -13.70 -36.46 47.69
C ASN A 523 -13.66 -35.06 47.05
N ASP A 524 -14.80 -34.40 46.90
CA ASP A 524 -14.97 -33.15 46.14
C ASP A 524 -14.03 -31.96 46.52
N ASN A 525 -13.15 -32.12 47.52
CA ASN A 525 -12.15 -31.16 47.99
C ASN A 525 -10.67 -31.63 47.96
N GLU A 526 -10.34 -32.85 47.55
CA GLU A 526 -8.93 -33.35 47.53
C GLU A 526 -8.45 -33.70 46.11
N MET A 527 -7.21 -33.32 45.80
CA MET A 527 -6.59 -33.54 44.48
C MET A 527 -6.31 -35.04 44.27
N ALA A 528 -6.80 -35.58 43.15
CA ALA A 528 -6.54 -36.94 42.69
C ALA A 528 -5.04 -37.32 42.80
N THR A 529 -4.68 -38.11 43.81
CA THR A 529 -3.28 -38.51 44.04
C THR A 529 -2.94 -39.79 43.29
N TRP A 530 -1.83 -39.77 42.54
CA TRP A 530 -1.32 -40.94 41.84
C TRP A 530 -0.74 -41.95 42.84
N PRO A 531 -0.97 -43.26 42.70
CA PRO A 531 -0.66 -44.23 43.77
C PRO A 531 0.81 -44.33 44.18
N ASN A 532 1.77 -44.09 43.26
CA ASN A 532 3.21 -44.19 43.55
C ASN A 532 4.07 -43.43 42.52
N ASP A 533 5.03 -42.61 42.97
CA ASP A 533 5.90 -41.80 42.09
C ASP A 533 6.78 -42.62 41.14
N LYS A 534 7.23 -43.82 41.55
CA LYS A 534 8.03 -44.71 40.68
C LYS A 534 7.26 -45.17 39.43
N ASP A 535 5.93 -45.23 39.55
CA ASP A 535 5.04 -45.66 38.48
C ASP A 535 4.58 -44.50 37.58
N ARG A 536 4.91 -43.26 37.92
CA ARG A 536 4.52 -42.06 37.15
C ARG A 536 5.12 -42.05 35.74
N THR A 537 6.25 -42.73 35.54
CA THR A 537 6.85 -42.96 34.21
C THR A 537 5.90 -43.68 33.22
N LYS A 538 4.92 -44.43 33.72
CA LYS A 538 3.88 -45.09 32.91
C LYS A 538 2.89 -44.09 32.27
N ALA A 539 2.78 -42.89 32.82
CA ALA A 539 1.93 -41.82 32.33
C ALA A 539 2.67 -40.78 31.47
N GLN A 540 3.98 -40.97 31.27
CA GLN A 540 4.80 -40.10 30.44
C GLN A 540 4.80 -40.59 28.99
N TRP A 541 4.60 -39.66 28.07
CA TRP A 541 4.52 -39.88 26.64
C TRP A 541 5.50 -38.96 25.91
N ARG A 542 6.06 -39.41 24.78
CA ARG A 542 6.79 -38.57 23.83
C ARG A 542 5.97 -38.46 22.56
N LEU A 543 5.79 -37.24 22.08
CA LEU A 543 5.18 -36.98 20.78
C LEU A 543 6.32 -36.84 19.77
N ILE A 544 6.51 -37.85 18.94
CA ILE A 544 7.57 -37.90 17.93
C ILE A 544 6.97 -37.45 16.60
N PRO A 545 7.45 -36.37 15.96
CA PRO A 545 6.94 -35.95 14.66
C PRO A 545 7.15 -37.05 13.62
N SER A 546 6.11 -37.34 12.84
CA SER A 546 6.18 -38.33 11.76
C SER A 546 6.80 -37.75 10.49
N ASP A 547 6.71 -36.43 10.32
CA ASP A 547 7.34 -35.63 9.28
C ASP A 547 7.64 -34.24 9.85
N VAL A 548 8.80 -33.67 9.53
CA VAL A 548 9.28 -32.35 9.99
C VAL A 548 8.39 -31.23 9.46
N HIS A 549 7.65 -31.46 8.38
CA HIS A 549 6.83 -30.47 7.70
C HIS A 549 5.33 -30.52 8.07
N THR A 550 4.92 -31.48 8.90
CA THR A 550 3.51 -31.66 9.27
C THR A 550 3.32 -31.67 10.78
N ASP A 551 2.15 -31.24 11.24
CA ASP A 551 1.75 -31.35 12.65
C ASP A 551 1.24 -32.77 12.99
N THR A 552 1.87 -33.82 12.46
CA THR A 552 1.51 -35.22 12.73
C THR A 552 2.56 -35.93 13.58
N PHE A 553 2.11 -36.65 14.61
CA PHE A 553 2.94 -37.20 15.68
C PHE A 553 2.61 -38.67 15.93
N LEU A 554 3.63 -39.44 16.28
CA LEU A 554 3.51 -40.73 16.93
C LEU A 554 3.61 -40.52 18.44
N LEU A 555 2.64 -41.04 19.20
CA LEU A 555 2.65 -40.96 20.66
C LEU A 555 3.34 -42.21 21.22
N GLN A 556 4.55 -42.07 21.75
CA GLN A 556 5.32 -43.18 22.31
C GLN A 556 5.27 -43.13 23.85
N SER A 557 5.01 -44.27 24.50
CA SER A 557 5.15 -44.39 25.96
C SER A 557 6.62 -44.36 26.36
N VAL A 558 6.99 -43.51 27.32
CA VAL A 558 8.39 -43.40 27.79
C VAL A 558 8.85 -44.68 28.48
N LYS A 559 7.97 -45.35 29.23
CA LYS A 559 8.35 -46.53 30.03
C LYS A 559 8.55 -47.80 29.20
N PHE A 560 7.72 -47.98 28.17
CA PHE A 560 7.66 -49.23 27.40
C PHE A 560 8.12 -49.07 25.94
N GLU A 561 8.33 -47.84 25.48
CA GLU A 561 8.68 -47.50 24.09
C GLU A 561 7.62 -47.94 23.05
N GLU A 562 6.39 -48.18 23.52
CA GLU A 562 5.24 -48.63 22.72
C GLU A 562 4.46 -47.43 22.17
N TYR A 563 3.86 -47.56 20.98
CA TYR A 563 3.17 -46.44 20.31
C TYR A 563 1.65 -46.51 20.44
N LEU A 564 1.01 -45.41 20.81
CA LEU A 564 -0.45 -45.28 20.85
C LEU A 564 -1.04 -45.30 19.44
N TYR A 565 -2.00 -46.17 19.19
CA TYR A 565 -2.70 -46.23 17.91
C TYR A 565 -4.19 -46.52 18.09
N ALA A 566 -4.98 -46.05 17.12
CA ALA A 566 -6.41 -46.33 17.07
C ALA A 566 -6.67 -47.59 16.23
N ALA A 567 -7.34 -48.59 16.77
CA ALA A 567 -7.59 -49.84 16.07
C ALA A 567 -8.87 -49.75 15.21
N ASP A 568 -8.74 -49.98 13.90
CA ASP A 568 -9.83 -49.87 12.92
C ASP A 568 -10.75 -51.11 12.87
N TYR A 569 -10.22 -52.27 13.25
CA TYR A 569 -10.96 -53.54 13.34
C TYR A 569 -11.61 -53.77 14.72
N ALA A 570 -11.17 -53.08 15.78
CA ALA A 570 -11.60 -53.33 17.16
C ALA A 570 -12.62 -52.28 17.64
N LYS A 571 -13.86 -52.41 17.15
CA LYS A 571 -14.97 -51.55 17.53
C LYS A 571 -15.50 -51.92 18.93
N PHE A 572 -15.37 -51.00 19.88
CA PHE A 572 -16.06 -51.02 21.17
C PHE A 572 -17.55 -50.69 20.98
N LYS A 573 -18.39 -51.24 21.87
CA LYS A 573 -19.86 -51.11 21.95
C LYS A 573 -20.43 -49.97 21.10
N LYS A 574 -21.43 -50.28 20.26
CA LYS A 574 -22.22 -49.24 19.58
C LYS A 574 -22.85 -48.34 20.64
N ASP A 575 -22.80 -47.03 20.42
CA ASP A 575 -23.52 -46.08 21.25
C ASP A 575 -25.05 -46.28 21.15
N ALA A 576 -25.82 -45.58 21.98
CA ALA A 576 -27.28 -45.66 21.97
C ALA A 576 -27.93 -45.29 20.61
N ARG A 577 -27.15 -44.76 19.65
CA ARG A 577 -27.58 -44.38 18.30
C ARG A 577 -26.95 -45.23 17.19
N GLY A 578 -26.25 -46.32 17.54
CA GLY A 578 -25.72 -47.29 16.59
C GLY A 578 -24.33 -47.00 16.00
N LYS A 579 -23.67 -45.91 16.40
CA LYS A 579 -22.31 -45.55 15.94
C LYS A 579 -21.28 -46.34 16.74
N ALA A 580 -20.36 -47.01 16.05
CA ALA A 580 -19.32 -47.82 16.66
C ALA A 580 -18.16 -46.94 17.15
N ARG A 581 -17.64 -47.20 18.36
CA ARG A 581 -16.48 -46.50 18.94
C ARG A 581 -15.22 -47.32 18.71
N SER A 582 -14.10 -46.72 18.31
CA SER A 582 -12.88 -47.49 18.05
C SER A 582 -12.00 -47.58 19.30
N ARG A 583 -11.47 -48.76 19.62
CA ARG A 583 -10.56 -48.94 20.79
C ARG A 583 -9.17 -48.38 20.48
N VAL A 584 -8.52 -47.88 21.53
CA VAL A 584 -7.14 -47.38 21.47
C VAL A 584 -6.22 -48.30 22.26
N PHE A 585 -5.09 -48.66 21.66
CA PHE A 585 -4.08 -49.56 22.24
C PHE A 585 -2.68 -48.96 22.10
N THR A 586 -1.72 -49.50 22.85
CA THR A 586 -0.29 -49.32 22.57
C THR A 586 0.24 -50.52 21.76
N TRP A 587 1.05 -50.21 20.76
CA TRP A 587 1.67 -51.15 19.82
C TRP A 587 3.03 -51.60 20.35
N ARG A 588 3.19 -52.90 20.60
CA ARG A 588 4.32 -53.48 21.34
C ARG A 588 5.49 -53.95 20.47
N LYS A 589 5.30 -54.05 19.16
CA LYS A 589 6.35 -54.54 18.27
C LYS A 589 7.42 -53.46 18.08
N GLN A 590 8.55 -53.63 18.76
CA GLN A 590 9.64 -52.64 18.78
C GLN A 590 10.28 -52.40 17.40
N ALA A 591 10.21 -53.36 16.48
CA ALA A 591 10.79 -53.24 15.13
C ALA A 591 9.82 -52.70 14.07
N GLU A 592 8.53 -52.56 14.38
CA GLU A 592 7.49 -52.17 13.42
C GLU A 592 6.73 -50.93 13.90
N SER A 593 6.70 -49.88 13.09
CA SER A 593 5.83 -48.73 13.37
C SER A 593 4.34 -49.12 13.24
N PRO A 594 3.42 -48.54 14.03
CA PRO A 594 1.97 -48.83 13.99
C PRO A 594 1.26 -48.39 12.69
N GLY A 595 2.00 -47.99 11.65
CA GLY A 595 1.46 -47.53 10.38
C GLY A 595 0.65 -46.22 10.51
N PRO A 596 -0.27 -45.93 9.56
CA PRO A 596 -1.03 -44.67 9.55
C PRO A 596 -2.00 -44.54 10.74
N ALA A 597 -2.46 -45.66 11.31
CA ALA A 597 -3.36 -45.70 12.46
C ALA A 597 -2.73 -45.17 13.77
N GLY A 598 -1.40 -45.13 13.85
CA GLY A 598 -0.66 -44.56 14.98
C GLY A 598 -0.33 -43.07 14.84
N LYS A 599 -0.69 -42.42 13.72
CA LYS A 599 -0.43 -41.00 13.49
C LYS A 599 -1.56 -40.15 14.10
N TRP A 600 -1.18 -39.17 14.91
CA TRP A 600 -2.08 -38.24 15.60
C TRP A 600 -1.73 -36.79 15.27
N GLN A 601 -2.70 -35.90 15.35
CA GLN A 601 -2.54 -34.46 15.11
C GLN A 601 -3.09 -33.68 16.30
N LEU A 602 -2.40 -32.60 16.68
CA LEU A 602 -2.83 -31.70 17.75
C LEU A 602 -3.73 -30.61 17.19
N VAL A 603 -4.93 -30.47 17.75
CA VAL A 603 -5.90 -29.43 17.38
C VAL A 603 -6.12 -28.48 18.55
N SER A 604 -5.56 -27.28 18.49
CA SER A 604 -5.75 -26.24 19.53
C SER A 604 -7.23 -25.86 19.66
N LEU A 605 -7.75 -25.87 20.89
CA LEU A 605 -9.17 -25.61 21.20
C LEU A 605 -9.43 -24.22 21.76
N SER A 606 -8.43 -23.57 22.35
CA SER A 606 -8.52 -22.25 22.97
C SER A 606 -7.27 -21.43 22.68
N VAL A 607 -7.46 -20.12 22.50
CA VAL A 607 -6.36 -19.15 22.36
C VAL A 607 -5.79 -18.77 23.73
N GLU A 608 -6.61 -18.79 24.79
CA GLU A 608 -6.21 -18.45 26.15
C GLU A 608 -5.49 -19.62 26.84
N GLU A 609 -5.95 -20.84 26.59
CA GLU A 609 -5.38 -22.07 27.17
C GLU A 609 -4.47 -22.77 26.16
N ARG A 610 -3.21 -22.30 26.13
CA ARG A 610 -2.19 -22.74 25.16
C ARG A 610 -1.78 -24.22 25.29
N ASP A 611 -2.15 -24.88 26.38
CA ASP A 611 -1.86 -26.27 26.69
C ASP A 611 -3.04 -27.23 26.43
N VAL A 612 -4.16 -26.74 25.90
CA VAL A 612 -5.38 -27.54 25.67
C VAL A 612 -5.61 -27.84 24.19
N PHE A 613 -5.64 -29.14 23.86
CA PHE A 613 -5.72 -29.67 22.51
C PHE A 613 -6.75 -30.79 22.39
N ALA A 614 -7.30 -31.00 21.21
CA ALA A 614 -7.91 -32.27 20.81
C ALA A 614 -6.89 -33.10 20.03
N LEU A 615 -6.82 -34.39 20.32
CA LEU A 615 -5.96 -35.34 19.60
C LEU A 615 -6.77 -36.00 18.50
N TYR A 616 -6.43 -35.71 17.25
CA TYR A 616 -7.13 -36.19 16.07
C TYR A 616 -6.33 -37.27 15.35
N ASN A 617 -6.99 -38.34 14.90
CA ASN A 617 -6.38 -39.40 14.11
C ASN A 617 -6.79 -39.23 12.63
N PRO A 618 -5.87 -38.82 11.72
CA PRO A 618 -6.20 -38.58 10.32
C PRO A 618 -6.60 -39.83 9.53
N TYR A 619 -6.10 -41.01 9.91
CA TYR A 619 -6.41 -42.26 9.23
C TYR A 619 -7.87 -42.67 9.46
N GLN A 620 -8.36 -42.56 10.70
CA GLN A 620 -9.74 -42.91 11.04
C GLN A 620 -10.72 -41.74 10.93
N ARG A 621 -10.21 -40.51 10.89
CA ARG A 621 -10.99 -39.25 10.98
C ARG A 621 -11.77 -39.12 12.30
N GLU A 622 -11.15 -39.56 13.38
CA GLU A 622 -11.74 -39.62 14.72
C GLU A 622 -10.86 -38.91 15.76
N PHE A 623 -11.49 -38.39 16.83
CA PHE A 623 -10.81 -37.74 17.95
C PHE A 623 -10.67 -38.70 19.13
N LEU A 624 -9.52 -38.61 19.83
CA LEU A 624 -9.26 -39.30 21.08
C LEU A 624 -10.12 -38.72 22.20
N TYR A 625 -10.78 -39.58 22.97
CA TYR A 625 -11.54 -39.16 24.14
C TYR A 625 -11.68 -40.31 25.15
N SER A 626 -12.13 -39.99 26.36
CA SER A 626 -12.44 -40.95 27.43
C SER A 626 -13.89 -40.74 27.89
N PRO A 627 -14.82 -41.64 27.57
CA PRO A 627 -16.24 -41.50 27.94
C PRO A 627 -16.45 -41.54 29.45
N THR A 628 -17.21 -40.59 29.99
CA THR A 628 -17.52 -40.51 31.43
C THR A 628 -18.41 -41.68 31.92
N ALA A 629 -19.27 -42.23 31.05
CA ALA A 629 -20.22 -43.28 31.40
C ALA A 629 -19.64 -44.71 31.40
N ASP A 630 -18.51 -44.94 30.72
CA ASP A 630 -17.93 -46.28 30.53
C ASP A 630 -16.69 -46.49 31.42
N LEU A 631 -16.93 -46.69 32.73
CA LEU A 631 -15.91 -47.05 33.72
C LEU A 631 -15.47 -48.52 33.56
N LEU A 632 -14.15 -48.78 33.59
CA LEU A 632 -13.62 -50.15 33.67
C LEU A 632 -13.71 -50.65 35.13
N ASP A 633 -13.36 -49.78 36.07
CA ASP A 633 -13.53 -49.96 37.51
C ASP A 633 -13.61 -48.59 38.21
N SER A 634 -13.56 -48.56 39.54
CA SER A 634 -13.61 -47.32 40.33
C SER A 634 -12.43 -46.36 40.10
N LYS A 635 -11.33 -46.81 39.49
CA LYS A 635 -10.09 -46.04 39.32
C LYS A 635 -9.65 -45.87 37.86
N ARG A 636 -10.25 -46.58 36.90
CA ARG A 636 -9.78 -46.66 35.51
C ARG A 636 -10.91 -46.50 34.49
N ARG A 637 -10.62 -45.78 33.41
CA ARG A 637 -11.49 -45.60 32.24
C ARG A 637 -10.85 -46.05 30.94
N HIS A 638 -11.70 -46.47 30.02
CA HIS A 638 -11.28 -46.78 28.66
C HIS A 638 -10.99 -45.52 27.86
N VAL A 639 -9.96 -45.61 27.02
CA VAL A 639 -9.61 -44.58 26.03
C VAL A 639 -10.09 -45.06 24.66
N LEU A 640 -10.89 -44.23 24.00
CA LEU A 640 -11.55 -44.56 22.74
C LEU A 640 -11.35 -43.43 21.72
N THR A 641 -11.76 -43.71 20.49
CA THR A 641 -11.84 -42.72 19.40
C THR A 641 -13.27 -42.61 18.88
N ARG A 642 -13.64 -41.40 18.44
CA ARG A 642 -14.96 -41.10 17.87
C ARG A 642 -14.89 -39.95 16.87
N ALA A 643 -15.61 -40.06 15.76
CA ALA A 643 -15.79 -38.96 14.81
C ALA A 643 -16.51 -37.74 15.43
N ALA A 644 -16.13 -36.53 15.00
CA ALA A 644 -16.77 -35.29 15.46
C ALA A 644 -18.30 -35.31 15.19
N PRO A 645 -19.11 -34.85 16.16
CA PRO A 645 -20.56 -34.85 16.03
C PRO A 645 -21.08 -33.88 14.94
N ASP A 646 -22.07 -34.30 14.15
CA ASP A 646 -22.74 -33.49 13.13
C ASP A 646 -23.71 -32.50 13.79
N GLY A 647 -23.19 -31.33 14.19
CA GLY A 647 -23.97 -30.19 14.68
C GLY A 647 -24.20 -30.14 16.20
N ALA A 648 -24.79 -29.03 16.66
CA ALA A 648 -24.99 -28.74 18.10
C ALA A 648 -25.93 -29.72 18.82
N ARG A 649 -26.82 -30.41 18.08
CA ARG A 649 -27.78 -31.40 18.63
C ARG A 649 -27.14 -32.74 19.00
N GLU A 650 -25.94 -33.05 18.51
CA GLU A 650 -25.24 -34.31 18.80
C GLU A 650 -24.35 -34.24 20.06
N ALA A 651 -24.01 -33.04 20.53
CA ALA A 651 -23.34 -32.83 21.81
C ALA A 651 -24.36 -32.96 22.95
N SER A 652 -24.71 -34.19 23.32
CA SER A 652 -25.62 -34.43 24.44
C SER A 652 -25.05 -33.82 25.74
N THR A 653 -25.93 -33.30 26.60
CA THR A 653 -25.62 -32.92 28.00
C THR A 653 -25.15 -34.11 28.84
N THR A 654 -25.16 -35.33 28.34
CA THR A 654 -24.63 -36.50 29.04
C THR A 654 -23.15 -36.79 28.75
N GLU A 655 -22.58 -36.20 27.69
CA GLU A 655 -21.25 -36.58 27.18
C GLU A 655 -20.21 -35.43 27.19
N GLY A 656 -20.44 -34.34 27.94
CA GLY A 656 -19.39 -33.33 28.22
C GLY A 656 -19.40 -32.07 27.35
N GLY A 657 -20.49 -31.78 26.63
CA GLY A 657 -20.69 -30.49 25.95
C GLY A 657 -19.68 -30.20 24.83
N ALA A 658 -19.33 -28.93 24.63
CA ALA A 658 -18.46 -28.48 23.53
C ALA A 658 -16.99 -28.95 23.62
N MET A 659 -16.54 -29.44 24.79
CA MET A 659 -15.14 -29.78 25.10
C MET A 659 -14.92 -31.27 25.41
N TRP A 660 -15.80 -32.15 24.93
CA TRP A 660 -15.77 -33.61 25.20
C TRP A 660 -14.47 -34.32 24.77
N CYS A 661 -13.69 -33.73 23.86
CA CYS A 661 -12.41 -34.26 23.38
C CYS A 661 -11.20 -33.41 23.81
N ALA A 662 -11.34 -32.58 24.84
CA ALA A 662 -10.29 -31.68 25.29
C ALA A 662 -9.26 -32.37 26.20
N TRP A 663 -8.00 -32.31 25.80
CA TRP A 663 -6.84 -32.83 26.52
C TRP A 663 -5.90 -31.68 26.89
N ARG A 664 -5.57 -31.56 28.16
CA ARG A 664 -4.44 -30.76 28.62
C ARG A 664 -3.16 -31.57 28.44
N ILE A 665 -2.22 -31.03 27.67
CA ILE A 665 -0.95 -31.70 27.36
C ILE A 665 0.20 -30.83 27.85
N SER A 666 0.85 -31.24 28.93
CA SER A 666 1.89 -30.45 29.60
C SER A 666 3.21 -31.21 29.69
N PRO A 667 4.37 -30.52 29.72
CA PRO A 667 5.66 -31.15 30.02
C PRO A 667 5.60 -31.91 31.36
N ALA A 668 6.17 -33.12 31.41
CA ALA A 668 6.19 -33.93 32.63
C ALA A 668 7.17 -33.37 33.68
N GLN A 669 8.20 -32.66 33.22
CA GLN A 669 9.09 -31.87 34.06
C GLN A 669 9.14 -30.46 33.47
N GLN A 670 8.89 -29.45 34.30
CA GLN A 670 8.95 -28.05 33.91
C GLN A 670 9.63 -27.27 35.02
N SER A 671 10.67 -26.51 34.67
CA SER A 671 11.38 -25.70 35.65
C SER A 671 10.45 -24.61 36.24
N SER A 672 10.74 -24.16 37.45
CA SER A 672 10.01 -23.05 38.08
C SER A 672 10.08 -21.77 37.23
N MET A 673 11.21 -21.54 36.55
CA MET A 673 11.37 -20.41 35.61
C MET A 673 10.41 -20.51 34.43
N GLU A 674 10.38 -21.66 33.74
CA GLU A 674 9.50 -21.86 32.59
C GLU A 674 8.03 -21.80 32.98
N ARG A 675 7.66 -22.31 34.17
CA ARG A 675 6.30 -22.16 34.71
C ARG A 675 5.96 -20.69 34.94
N GLY A 676 6.91 -19.92 35.46
CA GLY A 676 6.76 -18.48 35.69
C GLY A 676 6.60 -17.67 34.40
N VAL A 677 7.46 -17.88 33.41
CA VAL A 677 7.39 -17.20 32.11
C VAL A 677 6.14 -17.61 31.33
N GLU A 678 5.73 -18.88 31.38
CA GLU A 678 4.49 -19.31 30.73
C GLU A 678 3.27 -18.67 31.39
N ALA A 679 3.21 -18.65 32.71
CA ALA A 679 2.14 -17.96 33.44
C ALA A 679 2.10 -16.46 33.11
N PHE A 680 3.26 -15.85 32.85
CA PHE A 680 3.33 -14.46 32.40
C PHE A 680 2.64 -14.25 31.05
N PHE A 681 2.97 -15.03 30.02
CA PHE A 681 2.35 -14.90 28.70
C PHE A 681 0.89 -15.35 28.67
N ALA A 682 0.49 -16.28 29.54
CA ALA A 682 -0.90 -16.65 29.78
C ALA A 682 -1.68 -15.61 30.60
N LYS A 683 -1.07 -14.45 30.93
CA LYS A 683 -1.65 -13.35 31.74
C LYS A 683 -2.05 -13.76 33.18
N LYS A 684 -1.49 -14.86 33.70
CA LYS A 684 -1.66 -15.36 35.08
C LYS A 684 -0.55 -14.81 35.98
N TYR A 685 -0.51 -13.49 36.14
CA TYR A 685 0.59 -12.77 36.81
C TYR A 685 0.88 -13.21 38.27
N PRO A 686 -0.11 -13.55 39.14
CA PRO A 686 0.19 -14.00 40.49
C PRO A 686 1.03 -15.28 40.53
N VAL A 687 0.64 -16.26 39.71
CA VAL A 687 1.36 -17.53 39.54
C VAL A 687 2.74 -17.27 38.93
N ALA A 688 2.84 -16.34 37.98
CA ALA A 688 4.11 -15.94 37.39
C ALA A 688 5.10 -15.42 38.45
N VAL A 689 4.67 -14.52 39.33
CA VAL A 689 5.53 -13.95 40.39
C VAL A 689 6.00 -15.00 41.38
N GLU A 690 5.10 -15.90 41.83
CA GLU A 690 5.45 -16.98 42.75
C GLU A 690 6.50 -17.92 42.15
N GLN A 691 6.25 -18.40 40.94
CA GLN A 691 7.12 -19.36 40.25
C GLN A 691 8.47 -18.74 39.86
N LEU A 692 8.50 -17.47 39.40
CA LEU A 692 9.75 -16.75 39.13
C LEU A 692 10.55 -16.48 40.41
N THR A 693 9.89 -16.28 41.55
CA THR A 693 10.57 -16.11 42.84
C THR A 693 11.20 -17.40 43.33
N GLN A 694 10.50 -18.53 43.17
CA GLN A 694 11.07 -19.86 43.42
C GLN A 694 12.26 -20.12 42.49
N ALA A 695 12.13 -19.77 41.20
CA ALA A 695 13.19 -19.95 40.22
C ALA A 695 14.49 -19.21 40.59
N LEU A 696 14.41 -18.00 41.15
CA LEU A 696 15.60 -17.23 41.54
C LEU A 696 16.44 -17.91 42.63
N GLN A 697 15.85 -18.78 43.45
CA GLN A 697 16.56 -19.58 44.47
C GLN A 697 17.27 -20.80 43.87
N ASP A 698 16.67 -21.37 42.82
CA ASP A 698 17.13 -22.60 42.18
C ASP A 698 18.14 -22.36 41.04
N LEU A 699 18.21 -21.13 40.49
CA LEU A 699 19.02 -20.80 39.32
C LEU A 699 20.49 -20.47 39.67
N PRO A 700 21.47 -21.03 38.94
CA PRO A 700 22.90 -20.82 39.21
C PRO A 700 23.55 -19.64 38.45
N ASP A 701 22.90 -19.06 37.44
CA ASP A 701 23.51 -18.12 36.48
C ASP A 701 22.82 -16.73 36.44
N ASN A 702 23.62 -15.69 36.65
CA ASN A 702 23.24 -14.26 36.64
C ASN A 702 22.42 -13.86 35.40
N THR A 703 22.65 -14.46 34.23
CA THR A 703 21.91 -14.13 32.99
C THR A 703 20.44 -14.55 33.07
N GLN A 704 20.17 -15.70 33.68
CA GLN A 704 18.80 -16.20 33.90
C GLN A 704 18.13 -15.44 35.04
N HIS A 705 18.89 -15.00 36.05
CA HIS A 705 18.38 -14.09 37.08
C HIS A 705 17.86 -12.79 36.47
N VAL A 706 18.61 -12.14 35.56
CA VAL A 706 18.14 -10.89 34.92
C VAL A 706 16.82 -11.09 34.16
N LYS A 707 16.63 -12.22 33.47
CA LYS A 707 15.35 -12.54 32.80
C LYS A 707 14.22 -12.74 33.79
N CYS A 708 14.47 -13.50 34.86
CA CYS A 708 13.50 -13.69 35.94
C CYS A 708 13.10 -12.36 36.57
N PHE A 709 14.06 -11.47 36.85
CA PHE A 709 13.77 -10.13 37.34
C PHE A 709 12.99 -9.30 36.32
N ALA A 710 13.32 -9.32 35.03
CA ALA A 710 12.59 -8.56 34.02
C ALA A 710 11.11 -8.99 33.89
N TYR A 711 10.83 -10.29 33.82
CA TYR A 711 9.45 -10.81 33.77
C TYR A 711 8.73 -10.66 35.11
N ARG A 712 9.42 -10.86 36.25
CA ARG A 712 8.83 -10.70 37.58
C ARG A 712 8.51 -9.25 37.88
N MET A 713 9.41 -8.33 37.55
CA MET A 713 9.21 -6.90 37.64
C MET A 713 8.01 -6.49 36.80
N THR A 714 7.93 -6.99 35.55
CA THR A 714 6.78 -6.73 34.68
C THR A 714 5.49 -7.31 35.27
N ALA A 715 5.50 -8.53 35.79
CA ALA A 715 4.32 -9.15 36.41
C ALA A 715 3.89 -8.41 37.68
N ASN A 716 4.82 -8.03 38.56
CA ASN A 716 4.57 -7.22 39.76
C ASN A 716 3.99 -5.86 39.40
N LEU A 717 4.50 -5.25 38.33
CA LEU A 717 3.98 -4.03 37.75
C LEU A 717 2.52 -4.26 37.28
N ARG A 718 2.22 -5.33 36.53
CA ARG A 718 0.84 -5.72 36.15
C ARG A 718 -0.07 -6.05 37.36
N LEU A 719 0.50 -6.46 38.49
CA LEU A 719 -0.18 -6.68 39.77
C LEU A 719 -0.25 -5.44 40.67
N ARG A 720 0.24 -4.28 40.20
CA ARG A 720 0.31 -3.02 40.95
C ARG A 720 1.17 -3.07 42.22
N ARG A 721 2.12 -4.01 42.30
CA ARG A 721 3.08 -4.16 43.40
C ARG A 721 4.34 -3.34 43.13
N PHE A 722 4.22 -2.02 43.10
CA PHE A 722 5.30 -1.10 42.74
C PHE A 722 6.50 -1.15 43.68
N ASP A 723 6.25 -1.38 44.97
CA ASP A 723 7.30 -1.50 45.99
C ASP A 723 8.27 -2.64 45.70
N LEU A 724 7.84 -3.63 44.91
CA LEU A 724 8.64 -4.78 44.49
C LEU A 724 9.33 -4.58 43.14
N VAL A 725 9.04 -3.49 42.42
CA VAL A 725 9.64 -3.17 41.11
C VAL A 725 11.02 -2.52 41.29
N ALA A 726 11.14 -1.56 42.20
CA ALA A 726 12.40 -0.89 42.50
C ALA A 726 13.53 -1.84 42.95
N PRO A 727 13.31 -2.79 43.88
CA PRO A 727 14.35 -3.75 44.27
C PRO A 727 14.71 -4.73 43.13
N ASP A 728 13.75 -5.14 42.29
CA ASP A 728 14.04 -5.96 41.10
C ASP A 728 14.90 -5.19 40.10
N PHE A 729 14.65 -3.89 39.90
CA PHE A 729 15.46 -3.02 39.05
C PHE A 729 16.87 -2.79 39.61
N GLN A 730 17.00 -2.56 40.93
CA GLN A 730 18.28 -2.44 41.61
C GLN A 730 19.08 -3.74 41.55
N ALA A 731 18.44 -4.89 41.73
CA ALA A 731 19.09 -6.20 41.57
C ALA A 731 19.62 -6.39 40.15
N ILE A 732 18.90 -5.95 39.11
CA ILE A 732 19.39 -5.94 37.72
C ILE A 732 20.60 -4.99 37.56
N GLN A 733 20.63 -3.86 38.26
CA GLN A 733 21.75 -2.91 38.22
C GLN A 733 23.01 -3.46 38.91
N GLU A 734 22.85 -4.14 40.04
CA GLU A 734 23.91 -4.78 40.83
C GLU A 734 24.48 -6.02 40.14
N LEU A 735 23.63 -6.76 39.41
CA LEU A 735 24.06 -7.85 38.53
C LEU A 735 24.88 -7.28 37.37
N GLY A 736 26.20 -7.47 37.43
CA GLY A 736 27.10 -7.24 36.30
C GLY A 736 26.83 -8.27 35.20
N GLY A 737 26.62 -7.79 33.97
CA GLY A 737 26.30 -8.64 32.81
C GLY A 737 26.09 -7.82 31.54
N ASP A 738 25.76 -8.49 30.44
CA ASP A 738 25.57 -7.92 29.10
C ASP A 738 24.24 -7.14 29.00
N LYS A 739 24.14 -6.06 29.79
CA LYS A 739 22.91 -5.28 30.04
C LYS A 739 22.26 -4.81 28.75
N ALA A 740 23.06 -4.30 27.80
CA ALA A 740 22.56 -3.79 26.52
C ALA A 740 21.85 -4.90 25.71
N ALA A 741 22.39 -6.11 25.69
CA ALA A 741 21.81 -7.22 24.93
C ALA A 741 20.40 -7.58 25.44
N ILE A 742 20.20 -7.62 26.76
CA ILE A 742 18.90 -7.98 27.35
C ILE A 742 17.90 -6.82 27.23
N PHE A 743 18.33 -5.57 27.45
CA PHE A 743 17.47 -4.40 27.27
C PHE A 743 17.01 -4.23 25.82
N HIS A 744 17.90 -4.43 24.84
CA HIS A 744 17.53 -4.40 23.42
C HIS A 744 16.75 -5.63 22.96
N GLY A 745 17.00 -6.79 23.56
CA GLY A 745 16.26 -8.03 23.28
C GLY A 745 14.81 -7.98 23.76
N LEU A 746 14.58 -7.40 24.95
CA LEU A 746 13.26 -7.24 25.58
C LEU A 746 12.64 -5.85 25.36
N ALA A 747 13.11 -5.08 24.38
CA ALA A 747 12.60 -3.73 24.07
C ALA A 747 11.07 -3.65 24.00
N HIS A 748 10.44 -4.64 23.37
CA HIS A 748 8.98 -4.77 23.27
C HIS A 748 8.29 -4.79 24.65
N LEU A 749 8.85 -5.49 25.64
CA LEU A 749 8.31 -5.59 26.99
C LEU A 749 8.37 -4.24 27.72
N TRP A 750 9.44 -3.47 27.49
CA TRP A 750 9.63 -2.14 28.09
C TRP A 750 8.67 -1.12 27.50
N GLU A 751 8.44 -1.14 26.20
CA GLU A 751 7.43 -0.32 25.52
C GLU A 751 6.01 -0.61 26.04
N GLU A 752 5.67 -1.91 26.20
CA GLU A 752 4.40 -2.33 26.79
C GLU A 752 4.24 -1.88 28.24
N ASN A 753 5.32 -1.88 29.02
CA ASN A 753 5.32 -1.47 30.42
C ASN A 753 5.24 0.03 30.60
N ALA A 754 5.92 0.81 29.76
CA ALA A 754 5.78 2.25 29.73
C ALA A 754 4.32 2.64 29.44
N SER A 755 3.70 1.97 28.47
CA SER A 755 2.29 2.16 28.12
C SER A 755 1.34 1.83 29.28
N TYR A 756 1.66 0.82 30.09
CA TYR A 756 0.81 0.37 31.20
C TYR A 756 1.08 1.10 32.53
N LEU A 757 2.32 1.51 32.81
CA LEU A 757 2.66 2.38 33.94
C LEU A 757 2.00 3.75 33.79
N ALA A 758 1.99 4.29 32.56
CA ALA A 758 1.15 5.41 32.23
C ALA A 758 -0.28 5.08 32.69
N ALA A 759 -0.93 4.03 32.21
CA ALA A 759 -2.29 3.68 32.66
C ALA A 759 -2.50 3.49 34.20
N MET A 760 -1.47 3.19 34.99
CA MET A 760 -1.55 2.81 36.41
C MET A 760 -1.23 3.91 37.42
N ALA A 761 -0.47 4.96 37.03
CA ALA A 761 -0.12 6.12 37.88
C ALA A 761 -1.33 6.95 38.36
N ASN A 762 -2.53 6.49 38.05
CA ASN A 762 -3.80 7.12 38.32
C ASN A 762 -4.68 6.35 39.31
N SER A 763 -4.11 5.66 40.32
CA SER A 763 -4.92 5.02 41.37
C SER A 763 -4.22 4.70 42.71
N SER A 764 -4.71 5.30 43.80
CA SER A 764 -4.79 4.79 45.20
C SER A 764 -6.04 5.42 45.87
N PRO A 765 -6.40 5.10 47.14
CA PRO A 765 -7.05 3.87 47.59
C PRO A 765 -8.55 4.01 47.96
N ASP A 766 -9.11 5.23 48.06
CA ASP A 766 -10.56 5.46 48.25
C ASP A 766 -11.38 5.02 47.02
N LEU A 767 -10.67 4.84 45.93
CA LEU A 767 -11.16 4.54 44.61
C LEU A 767 -11.11 3.05 44.28
N GLN A 768 -11.17 2.13 45.24
CA GLN A 768 -11.25 0.69 44.93
C GLN A 768 -12.65 0.26 44.48
N ILE A 769 -13.68 0.89 45.03
CA ILE A 769 -15.06 0.81 44.52
C ILE A 769 -15.15 1.62 43.24
N GLN A 770 -14.48 2.77 43.23
CA GLN A 770 -14.26 3.56 42.04
C GLN A 770 -13.23 2.94 41.08
N ALA A 771 -12.60 1.77 41.28
CA ALA A 771 -11.48 1.25 40.43
C ALA A 771 -11.98 0.36 39.30
N ILE A 772 -12.98 -0.47 39.65
CA ILE A 772 -13.91 -1.08 38.69
C ILE A 772 -14.72 0.02 38.00
N GLU A 773 -14.88 1.14 38.71
CA GLU A 773 -15.47 2.36 38.22
C GLU A 773 -14.47 3.33 37.55
N ILE A 774 -13.11 3.15 37.53
CA ILE A 774 -11.98 4.07 37.10
C ILE A 774 -11.22 3.52 35.92
N SER A 775 -11.22 2.21 35.70
CA SER A 775 -11.17 1.71 34.32
C SER A 775 -12.41 2.14 33.52
N THR A 776 -13.37 2.81 34.16
CA THR A 776 -14.61 3.41 33.65
C THR A 776 -14.91 4.82 34.23
N SER A 777 -13.98 5.48 34.98
CA SER A 777 -14.30 6.72 35.75
C SER A 777 -13.57 7.88 35.16
N PRO A 778 -14.29 9.00 35.00
CA PRO A 778 -13.78 10.21 34.41
C PRO A 778 -12.69 10.89 35.26
N GLU A 779 -12.33 10.37 36.44
CA GLU A 779 -11.36 10.98 37.37
C GLU A 779 -9.90 10.51 37.18
N ASN A 780 -9.62 9.56 36.27
CA ASN A 780 -8.27 9.02 36.03
C ASN A 780 -7.56 9.71 34.82
N PRO A 781 -6.38 10.34 35.00
CA PRO A 781 -5.65 11.09 33.95
C PRO A 781 -5.31 10.37 32.62
N PHE A 782 -5.38 9.04 32.56
CA PHE A 782 -4.99 8.16 31.45
C PHE A 782 -6.18 7.31 31.01
N PHE A 783 -7.33 7.43 31.68
CA PHE A 783 -8.60 6.79 31.33
C PHE A 783 -8.97 7.10 29.87
N MET A 784 -8.84 8.36 29.47
CA MET A 784 -9.10 8.83 28.12
C MET A 784 -8.19 8.12 27.08
N ARG A 785 -6.88 7.96 27.33
CA ARG A 785 -5.96 7.23 26.43
C ARG A 785 -6.22 5.73 26.39
N HIS A 786 -6.54 5.12 27.53
CA HIS A 786 -6.79 3.68 27.62
C HIS A 786 -8.07 3.29 26.88
N GLN A 787 -9.15 4.07 27.06
CA GLN A 787 -10.42 3.85 26.37
C GLN A 787 -10.30 4.13 24.87
N LEU A 788 -9.50 5.12 24.45
CA LEU A 788 -9.13 5.31 23.04
C LEU A 788 -8.42 4.08 22.44
N SER A 789 -7.43 3.50 23.12
CA SER A 789 -6.70 2.32 22.64
C SER A 789 -7.58 1.07 22.55
N LYS A 790 -8.46 0.87 23.54
CA LYS A 790 -9.44 -0.23 23.55
C LYS A 790 -10.49 -0.06 22.43
N GLY A 791 -10.93 1.17 22.19
CA GLY A 791 -11.78 1.52 21.05
C GLY A 791 -11.08 1.23 19.71
N ASP A 792 -9.79 1.57 19.59
CA ASP A 792 -8.99 1.31 18.38
C ASP A 792 -8.88 -0.20 18.08
N ASP A 793 -8.70 -1.04 19.11
CA ASP A 793 -8.68 -2.51 18.98
C ASP A 793 -10.04 -3.09 18.53
N TYR A 794 -11.16 -2.59 19.07
CA TYR A 794 -12.50 -2.99 18.60
C TYR A 794 -12.83 -2.47 17.20
N PHE A 795 -12.38 -1.24 16.87
CA PHE A 795 -12.52 -0.66 15.54
C PHE A 795 -11.83 -1.52 14.48
N VAL A 796 -10.60 -2.00 14.75
CA VAL A 796 -9.86 -2.91 13.86
C VAL A 796 -10.56 -4.26 13.71
N ARG A 797 -11.21 -4.76 14.77
CA ARG A 797 -12.02 -5.99 14.75
C ARG A 797 -13.37 -5.83 14.03
N ARG A 798 -13.69 -4.63 13.54
CA ARG A 798 -14.98 -4.24 12.94
C ARG A 798 -16.18 -4.36 13.90
N ASP A 799 -15.93 -4.37 15.21
CA ASP A 799 -16.98 -4.30 16.23
C ASP A 799 -17.20 -2.84 16.63
N PHE A 800 -17.90 -2.10 15.74
CA PHE A 800 -18.06 -0.65 15.87
C PHE A 800 -18.93 -0.26 17.07
N GLN A 801 -19.90 -1.11 17.46
CA GLN A 801 -20.79 -0.82 18.58
C GLN A 801 -20.03 -0.85 19.91
N ALA A 802 -19.14 -1.84 20.11
CA ALA A 802 -18.28 -1.89 21.28
C ALA A 802 -17.25 -0.76 21.27
N ALA A 803 -16.73 -0.38 20.10
CA ALA A 803 -15.80 0.74 19.96
C ALA A 803 -16.44 2.10 20.32
N ILE A 804 -17.70 2.34 19.93
CA ILE A 804 -18.45 3.57 20.25
C ILE A 804 -18.56 3.80 21.75
N VAL A 805 -18.93 2.77 22.51
CA VAL A 805 -19.07 2.85 23.96
C VAL A 805 -17.76 3.28 24.60
N CYS A 806 -16.64 2.67 24.22
CA CYS A 806 -15.31 3.03 24.70
C CYS A 806 -14.92 4.48 24.34
N TYR A 807 -15.19 4.93 23.12
CA TYR A 807 -14.86 6.29 22.71
C TYR A 807 -15.77 7.36 23.37
N GLN A 808 -17.06 7.07 23.61
CA GLN A 808 -17.98 7.97 24.33
C GLN A 808 -17.54 8.16 25.78
N GLU A 809 -17.18 7.05 26.45
CA GLU A 809 -16.63 7.08 27.81
C GLU A 809 -15.35 7.93 27.90
N ALA A 810 -14.49 7.87 26.88
CA ALA A 810 -13.30 8.73 26.80
C ALA A 810 -13.66 10.21 26.59
N ALA A 811 -14.71 10.52 25.83
CA ALA A 811 -15.06 11.87 25.43
C ALA A 811 -15.78 12.69 26.52
N THR A 812 -16.50 12.02 27.44
CA THR A 812 -17.23 12.64 28.56
C THR A 812 -16.39 12.79 29.83
N CYS A 813 -15.08 12.51 29.76
CA CYS A 813 -14.16 12.59 30.89
C CYS A 813 -13.71 14.04 31.20
N THR A 814 -14.02 14.54 32.41
CA THR A 814 -13.59 15.85 32.94
C THR A 814 -12.45 15.68 33.96
N PRO A 815 -11.23 16.21 33.72
CA PRO A 815 -10.12 16.05 34.66
C PRO A 815 -10.29 16.96 35.89
N THR A 816 -10.24 16.40 37.09
CA THR A 816 -10.33 17.14 38.36
C THR A 816 -8.96 17.67 38.81
N THR A 817 -8.68 18.95 38.60
CA THR A 817 -7.54 19.65 39.24
C THR A 817 -8.00 20.35 40.52
N THR A 818 -7.57 19.84 41.67
CA THR A 818 -7.71 20.47 42.98
C THR A 818 -6.72 21.64 43.14
N SER A 819 -7.19 22.88 43.12
CA SER A 819 -6.94 23.89 44.16
C SER A 819 -7.57 25.24 43.82
N SER A 820 -8.31 25.76 44.80
CA SER A 820 -9.00 27.04 44.88
C SER A 820 -8.28 28.26 44.29
N SER A 821 -9.07 29.05 43.55
CA SER A 821 -9.10 30.52 43.40
C SER A 821 -8.96 31.01 41.96
N ALA A 822 -9.93 31.86 41.58
CA ALA A 822 -10.14 32.54 40.30
C ALA A 822 -10.80 31.71 39.18
N GLU A 823 -12.04 32.10 38.87
CA GLU A 823 -12.72 31.85 37.60
C GLU A 823 -11.75 32.18 36.44
N ASN A 824 -11.56 31.21 35.52
CA ASN A 824 -10.64 31.20 34.35
C ASN A 824 -9.33 30.39 34.49
N SER A 825 -9.39 29.11 34.89
CA SER A 825 -8.30 28.16 34.63
C SER A 825 -8.55 27.40 33.31
N MET A 826 -7.75 27.67 32.27
CA MET A 826 -7.74 26.91 31.00
C MET A 826 -7.51 25.41 31.25
N GLU A 827 -8.28 24.54 30.58
CA GLU A 827 -8.01 23.08 30.55
C GLU A 827 -6.65 22.79 29.90
N ASP A 828 -5.99 21.70 30.33
CA ASP A 828 -4.69 21.27 29.78
C ASP A 828 -4.83 20.92 28.27
N PRO A 829 -4.01 21.51 27.38
CA PRO A 829 -4.13 21.33 25.92
C PRO A 829 -4.05 19.87 25.45
N GLU A 830 -3.36 19.00 26.18
CA GLU A 830 -3.23 17.58 25.82
C GLU A 830 -4.50 16.77 26.15
N THR A 831 -5.20 17.12 27.24
CA THR A 831 -6.51 16.52 27.56
C THR A 831 -7.59 16.96 26.58
N THR A 832 -7.57 18.24 26.19
CA THR A 832 -8.44 18.81 25.14
C THR A 832 -8.24 18.08 23.81
N ARG A 833 -6.98 17.83 23.43
CA ARG A 833 -6.62 17.09 22.21
C ARG A 833 -7.12 15.64 22.22
N GLN A 834 -6.99 14.93 23.33
CA GLN A 834 -7.45 13.55 23.44
C GLN A 834 -8.97 13.44 23.44
N ARG A 835 -9.68 14.41 24.06
CA ARG A 835 -11.14 14.47 24.08
C ARG A 835 -11.68 14.67 22.66
N VAL A 836 -11.05 15.56 21.90
CA VAL A 836 -11.33 15.77 20.47
C VAL A 836 -11.09 14.48 19.66
N ARG A 837 -9.99 13.76 19.91
CA ARG A 837 -9.71 12.47 19.26
C ARG A 837 -10.79 11.44 19.56
N ALA A 838 -11.30 11.39 20.79
CA ALA A 838 -12.36 10.46 21.19
C ALA A 838 -13.66 10.73 20.45
N TYR A 839 -14.13 11.99 20.42
CA TYR A 839 -15.32 12.37 19.66
C TYR A 839 -15.19 12.11 18.16
N VAL A 840 -14.03 12.41 17.56
CA VAL A 840 -13.77 12.09 16.15
C VAL A 840 -13.78 10.58 15.91
N SER A 841 -13.26 9.78 16.84
CA SER A 841 -13.24 8.31 16.70
C SER A 841 -14.62 7.67 16.91
N CYS A 842 -15.46 8.21 17.81
CA CYS A 842 -16.89 7.89 17.88
C CYS A 842 -17.58 8.12 16.53
N ALA A 843 -17.37 9.31 15.96
CA ALA A 843 -17.99 9.70 14.70
C ALA A 843 -17.57 8.78 13.54
N LYS A 844 -16.32 8.30 13.53
CA LYS A 844 -15.86 7.29 12.56
C LYS A 844 -16.61 5.96 12.69
N CYS A 845 -16.85 5.50 13.92
CA CYS A 845 -17.62 4.27 14.14
C CYS A 845 -19.09 4.42 13.71
N PHE A 846 -19.74 5.52 14.09
CA PHE A 846 -21.11 5.81 13.66
C PHE A 846 -21.21 5.94 12.14
N PHE A 847 -20.22 6.58 11.50
CA PHE A 847 -20.13 6.65 10.05
C PHE A 847 -19.94 5.26 9.40
N ALA A 848 -19.17 4.36 10.03
CA ALA A 848 -18.99 2.99 9.56
C ALA A 848 -20.22 2.08 9.76
N LEU A 849 -21.17 2.49 10.62
CA LEU A 849 -22.48 1.88 10.82
C LEU A 849 -23.59 2.55 9.97
N ASP A 850 -23.22 3.42 9.02
CA ASP A 850 -24.12 4.24 8.19
C ASP A 850 -25.01 5.24 8.97
N GLU A 851 -24.69 5.53 10.24
CA GLU A 851 -25.39 6.51 11.09
C GLU A 851 -24.76 7.92 11.00
N SER A 852 -24.88 8.56 9.83
CA SER A 852 -24.24 9.85 9.53
C SER A 852 -24.71 11.03 10.39
N GLU A 853 -25.99 11.05 10.80
CA GLU A 853 -26.55 12.10 11.69
C GLU A 853 -25.95 12.03 13.10
N ASN A 854 -25.80 10.82 13.65
CA ASN A 854 -25.17 10.61 14.96
C ASN A 854 -23.69 11.00 14.90
N ALA A 855 -22.99 10.61 13.83
CA ALA A 855 -21.61 11.04 13.60
C ALA A 855 -21.46 12.57 13.53
N TRP A 856 -22.38 13.27 12.85
CA TRP A 856 -22.39 14.74 12.75
C TRP A 856 -22.57 15.44 14.09
N GLN A 857 -23.45 14.92 14.95
CA GLN A 857 -23.68 15.47 16.30
C GLN A 857 -22.41 15.39 17.16
N TYR A 858 -21.75 14.24 17.20
CA TYR A 858 -20.51 14.06 17.95
C TYR A 858 -19.36 14.93 17.44
N LEU A 859 -19.28 15.17 16.13
CA LEU A 859 -18.30 16.09 15.55
C LEU A 859 -18.62 17.56 15.86
N SER A 860 -19.90 17.92 16.01
CA SER A 860 -20.29 19.27 16.39
C SER A 860 -19.95 19.57 17.84
N ILE A 861 -20.20 18.62 18.73
CA ILE A 861 -19.75 18.68 20.13
C ILE A 861 -18.22 18.85 20.20
N ALA A 862 -17.46 18.12 19.37
CA ALA A 862 -16.00 18.24 19.33
C ALA A 862 -15.51 19.62 18.84
N HIS A 863 -16.28 20.29 17.98
CA HIS A 863 -15.93 21.59 17.40
C HIS A 863 -16.13 22.75 18.38
N ASP A 864 -17.09 22.63 19.30
CA ASP A 864 -17.47 23.66 20.27
C ASP A 864 -16.57 23.65 21.54
N ILE A 865 -15.64 22.69 21.64
CA ILE A 865 -14.68 22.63 22.74
C ILE A 865 -13.71 23.83 22.63
N THR A 866 -13.45 24.52 23.75
CA THR A 866 -12.51 25.65 23.79
C THR A 866 -11.06 25.16 23.83
N GLY A 867 -10.18 25.73 23.01
CA GLY A 867 -8.75 25.36 23.00
C GLY A 867 -8.39 24.13 22.14
N VAL A 868 -9.26 23.72 21.21
CA VAL A 868 -8.94 22.65 20.26
C VAL A 868 -7.71 23.02 19.44
N SER A 869 -6.75 22.10 19.37
CA SER A 869 -5.58 22.27 18.51
C SER A 869 -6.01 22.43 17.05
N VAL A 870 -5.30 23.25 16.30
CA VAL A 870 -5.59 23.51 14.88
C VAL A 870 -5.65 22.21 14.05
N GLU A 871 -4.86 21.19 14.41
CA GLU A 871 -4.92 19.83 13.82
C GLU A 871 -6.23 19.08 14.13
N GLY A 872 -6.72 19.22 15.36
CA GLY A 872 -7.98 18.63 15.82
C GLY A 872 -9.18 19.24 15.11
N GLU A 873 -9.20 20.57 14.96
CA GLU A 873 -10.26 21.27 14.20
C GLU A 873 -10.32 20.80 12.74
N ALA A 874 -9.15 20.65 12.10
CA ALA A 874 -9.05 20.12 10.75
C ALA A 874 -9.60 18.69 10.64
N ALA A 875 -9.29 17.82 11.61
CA ALA A 875 -9.80 16.45 11.64
C ALA A 875 -11.32 16.40 11.87
N ILE A 876 -11.87 17.28 12.69
CA ILE A 876 -13.32 17.38 12.93
C ILE A 876 -14.03 17.81 11.64
N LEU A 877 -13.56 18.88 11.00
CA LEU A 877 -14.16 19.42 9.78
C LEU A 877 -14.09 18.42 8.60
N LEU A 878 -13.02 17.62 8.52
CA LEU A 878 -12.91 16.51 7.57
C LEU A 878 -14.07 15.52 7.71
N TRP A 879 -14.28 15.00 8.92
CA TRP A 879 -15.30 13.99 9.15
C TRP A 879 -16.71 14.57 9.08
N LYS A 880 -16.90 15.87 9.34
CA LYS A 880 -18.18 16.57 9.10
C LYS A 880 -18.50 16.60 7.61
N GLY A 881 -17.51 16.90 6.77
CA GLY A 881 -17.61 16.76 5.31
C GLY A 881 -18.06 15.35 4.91
N LYS A 882 -17.38 14.31 5.40
CA LYS A 882 -17.77 12.92 5.09
C LYS A 882 -19.23 12.60 5.46
N CYS A 883 -19.72 13.09 6.59
CA CYS A 883 -21.11 12.87 7.01
C CYS A 883 -22.10 13.54 6.03
N ARG A 884 -21.86 14.80 5.63
CA ARG A 884 -22.68 15.50 4.64
C ARG A 884 -22.64 14.85 3.26
N ARG A 885 -21.50 14.28 2.88
CA ARG A 885 -21.37 13.42 1.70
C ARG A 885 -22.30 12.21 1.75
N ALA A 886 -22.33 11.49 2.87
CA ALA A 886 -23.20 10.33 3.05
C ALA A 886 -24.70 10.71 3.02
N GLN A 887 -25.04 11.95 3.39
CA GLN A 887 -26.39 12.50 3.31
C GLN A 887 -26.74 13.11 1.94
N LYS A 888 -25.84 13.00 0.96
CA LYS A 888 -25.94 13.63 -0.37
C LYS A 888 -26.02 15.17 -0.35
N ALA A 889 -25.64 15.81 0.75
CA ALA A 889 -25.53 17.27 0.89
C ALA A 889 -24.12 17.73 0.50
N TYR A 890 -23.81 17.63 -0.79
CA TYR A 890 -22.43 17.73 -1.29
C TYR A 890 -21.85 19.16 -1.24
N ASP A 891 -22.67 20.20 -1.42
CA ASP A 891 -22.24 21.60 -1.30
C ASP A 891 -21.77 21.92 0.13
N GLU A 892 -22.60 21.59 1.12
CA GLU A 892 -22.25 21.75 2.53
C GLU A 892 -21.00 20.93 2.90
N SER A 893 -20.86 19.74 2.31
CA SER A 893 -19.68 18.91 2.52
C SER A 893 -18.40 19.56 2.00
N LEU A 894 -18.42 20.24 0.85
CA LEU A 894 -17.25 20.92 0.29
C LEU A 894 -16.83 22.12 1.12
N GLU A 895 -17.78 22.97 1.52
CA GLU A 895 -17.49 24.13 2.38
C GLU A 895 -16.81 23.75 3.70
N LEU A 896 -17.21 22.61 4.29
CA LEU A 896 -16.61 22.11 5.52
C LEU A 896 -15.20 21.59 5.30
N LEU A 897 -14.95 20.96 4.15
CA LEU A 897 -13.64 20.42 3.82
C LEU A 897 -12.63 21.50 3.43
N GLU A 898 -13.08 22.60 2.81
CA GLU A 898 -12.25 23.79 2.58
C GLU A 898 -11.80 24.40 3.91
N LYS A 899 -12.73 24.58 4.85
CA LYS A 899 -12.41 25.02 6.22
C LYS A 899 -11.46 24.04 6.93
N ALA A 900 -11.61 22.73 6.70
CA ALA A 900 -10.69 21.71 7.25
C ALA A 900 -9.26 21.89 6.70
N PHE A 901 -9.13 22.18 5.41
CA PHE A 901 -7.86 22.33 4.72
C PHE A 901 -7.09 23.57 5.20
N ASP A 902 -7.77 24.69 5.41
CA ASP A 902 -7.18 25.92 5.94
C ASP A 902 -6.60 25.70 7.35
N ARG A 903 -7.35 25.00 8.22
CA ARG A 903 -6.89 24.64 9.57
C ARG A 903 -5.72 23.65 9.52
N ALA A 904 -5.75 22.62 8.67
CA ALA A 904 -4.63 21.69 8.52
C ALA A 904 -3.35 22.39 8.03
N SER A 905 -3.49 23.40 7.15
CA SER A 905 -2.37 24.19 6.63
C SER A 905 -1.79 25.12 7.70
N ALA A 906 -2.64 25.76 8.51
CA ALA A 906 -2.21 26.57 9.65
C ALA A 906 -1.48 25.72 10.72
N ALA A 907 -1.93 24.49 10.97
CA ALA A 907 -1.24 23.57 11.89
C ALA A 907 0.15 23.14 11.38
N SER A 908 0.28 22.88 10.08
CA SER A 908 1.56 22.53 9.46
C SER A 908 2.59 23.67 9.59
N ALA A 909 2.15 24.93 9.46
CA ALA A 909 3.02 26.10 9.62
C ALA A 909 3.51 26.29 11.06
N ALA A 910 2.68 25.97 12.07
CA ALA A 910 3.06 26.07 13.48
C ALA A 910 4.10 25.02 13.91
N SER A 911 4.16 23.86 13.24
CA SER A 911 5.06 22.75 13.58
C SER A 911 6.54 22.94 13.17
N VAL A 912 6.83 23.93 12.32
CA VAL A 912 8.20 24.23 11.84
C VAL A 912 9.05 24.95 12.90
N GLY A 913 8.43 25.45 13.97
CA GLY A 913 9.09 26.29 15.00
C GLY A 913 9.57 25.60 16.28
N LEU A 914 9.32 24.31 16.53
CA LEU A 914 9.73 23.66 17.80
C LEU A 914 10.47 22.33 17.61
N SER A 915 11.67 22.25 18.16
CA SER A 915 12.45 21.03 18.28
C SER A 915 12.07 20.20 19.51
N SER A 916 11.95 18.89 19.29
CA SER A 916 12.11 17.76 20.22
C SER A 916 10.93 17.24 21.06
N SER A 917 10.77 15.92 20.94
CA SER A 917 10.25 14.94 21.91
C SER A 917 8.77 14.94 22.27
N THR A 918 8.05 13.94 21.74
CA THR A 918 7.24 13.01 22.55
C THR A 918 6.74 11.86 21.67
N ALA A 919 6.89 10.64 22.17
CA ALA A 919 6.44 9.41 21.54
C ALA A 919 4.92 9.28 21.62
N GLY A 920 4.30 8.88 20.51
CA GLY A 920 2.86 8.70 20.35
C GLY A 920 2.33 9.52 19.18
N ALA A 921 2.67 9.14 17.95
CA ALA A 921 2.36 9.93 16.76
C ALA A 921 0.85 9.95 16.45
N PRO A 922 0.18 11.11 16.45
CA PRO A 922 -1.03 11.31 15.64
C PRO A 922 -0.61 11.41 14.17
N MET A 923 -1.57 11.19 13.26
CA MET A 923 -1.37 11.36 11.81
C MET A 923 -0.60 12.66 11.55
N SER A 924 0.62 12.58 10.99
CA SER A 924 1.40 13.80 10.71
C SER A 924 0.52 14.78 9.94
N ALA A 925 0.56 16.10 10.22
CA ALA A 925 -0.30 17.12 9.59
C ALA A 925 -0.38 16.98 8.04
N ALA A 926 0.70 16.50 7.43
CA ALA A 926 0.79 16.18 6.01
C ALA A 926 -0.10 15.00 5.54
N VAL A 927 -0.36 14.00 6.40
CA VAL A 927 -1.30 12.89 6.17
C VAL A 927 -2.75 13.34 6.39
N LEU A 928 -3.01 14.26 7.31
CA LEU A 928 -4.36 14.81 7.50
C LEU A 928 -4.79 15.70 6.32
N LYS A 929 -3.90 16.58 5.85
CA LYS A 929 -4.09 17.38 4.63
C LYS A 929 -4.36 16.48 3.41
N ARG A 930 -3.73 15.29 3.37
CA ARG A 930 -3.92 14.21 2.38
C ARG A 930 -5.34 13.71 2.33
N SER A 931 -5.83 13.31 3.49
CA SER A 931 -7.17 12.77 3.65
C SER A 931 -8.26 13.82 3.38
N ILE A 932 -8.01 15.11 3.67
CA ILE A 932 -8.95 16.20 3.38
C ILE A 932 -9.09 16.43 1.88
N LEU A 933 -7.97 16.61 1.17
CA LEU A 933 -8.00 16.78 -0.28
C LEU A 933 -8.64 15.57 -0.97
N MET A 934 -8.42 14.35 -0.44
CA MET A 934 -9.09 13.16 -0.95
C MET A 934 -10.60 13.23 -0.89
N GLU A 935 -11.14 13.53 0.28
CA GLU A 935 -12.59 13.61 0.44
C GLU A 935 -13.17 14.77 -0.35
N MET A 936 -12.49 15.92 -0.45
CA MET A 936 -12.95 17.04 -1.30
C MET A 936 -13.17 16.59 -2.73
N LYS A 937 -12.23 15.81 -3.28
CA LYS A 937 -12.38 15.30 -4.64
C LYS A 937 -13.49 14.23 -4.76
N VAL A 938 -13.64 13.35 -3.77
CA VAL A 938 -14.73 12.34 -3.76
C VAL A 938 -16.11 12.99 -3.64
N VAL A 939 -16.26 14.03 -2.81
CA VAL A 939 -17.50 14.82 -2.69
C VAL A 939 -17.79 15.55 -3.99
N GLY A 940 -16.79 16.20 -4.59
CA GLY A 940 -16.91 16.88 -5.87
C GLY A 940 -17.47 15.94 -6.95
N LEU A 941 -16.91 14.74 -7.07
CA LEU A 941 -17.39 13.70 -7.99
C LEU A 941 -18.82 13.23 -7.71
N LEU A 942 -19.19 13.05 -6.44
CA LEU A 942 -20.55 12.61 -6.08
C LEU A 942 -21.59 13.72 -6.26
N ARG A 943 -21.20 14.99 -6.08
CA ARG A 943 -22.04 16.19 -6.31
C ARG A 943 -22.56 16.27 -7.74
N GLN A 944 -21.74 15.85 -8.70
CA GLN A 944 -22.06 15.91 -10.13
C GLN A 944 -22.90 14.72 -10.62
N GLY A 945 -23.43 13.87 -9.70
CA GLY A 945 -24.48 12.89 -10.01
C GLY A 945 -24.05 11.67 -10.84
N VAL A 946 -22.76 11.57 -11.17
CA VAL A 946 -22.16 10.61 -12.11
C VAL A 946 -22.47 9.14 -11.81
N TYR A 947 -22.60 8.79 -10.52
CA TYR A 947 -22.73 7.41 -10.05
C TYR A 947 -24.16 6.86 -10.08
N ASP A 948 -25.20 7.68 -9.91
CA ASP A 948 -26.60 7.20 -9.94
C ASP A 948 -27.03 6.84 -11.39
N THR A 949 -26.44 7.49 -12.40
CA THR A 949 -26.61 7.18 -13.84
C THR A 949 -25.88 5.91 -14.31
N LEU A 950 -24.80 5.52 -13.63
CA LEU A 950 -23.99 4.34 -14.02
C LEU A 950 -24.39 3.05 -13.29
N LEU A 951 -25.13 3.15 -12.17
CA LEU A 951 -25.52 2.01 -11.33
C LEU A 951 -27.00 1.61 -11.45
N SER A 952 -27.83 2.37 -12.18
CA SER A 952 -29.17 1.93 -12.57
C SER A 952 -29.08 0.88 -13.68
N THR A 953 -28.91 -0.37 -13.27
CA THR A 953 -29.20 -1.52 -14.14
C THR A 953 -30.72 -1.64 -14.22
N ASP A 954 -31.28 -1.35 -15.39
CA ASP A 954 -32.66 -1.66 -15.74
C ASP A 954 -32.86 -3.19 -15.74
N GLU A 955 -33.04 -3.77 -14.55
CA GLU A 955 -33.62 -5.10 -14.38
C GLU A 955 -34.86 -5.00 -13.49
N ASN A 956 -36.00 -4.70 -14.11
CA ASN A 956 -37.29 -5.30 -13.78
C ASN A 956 -38.34 -4.95 -14.85
N GLY A 957 -38.34 -5.70 -15.94
CA GLY A 957 -39.56 -5.92 -16.70
C GLY A 957 -40.41 -6.99 -16.01
N VAL A 958 -41.60 -6.63 -15.51
CA VAL A 958 -42.87 -7.37 -15.67
C VAL A 958 -44.03 -6.48 -15.18
N THR A 959 -45.08 -6.47 -16.00
CA THR A 959 -46.32 -5.69 -16.02
C THR A 959 -47.23 -5.81 -14.78
N THR A 960 -47.95 -4.73 -14.42
CA THR A 960 -49.42 -4.71 -14.28
C THR A 960 -49.98 -3.27 -14.26
N ASN A 961 -51.15 -3.08 -14.89
CA ASN A 961 -51.86 -1.82 -15.14
C ASN A 961 -52.34 -1.06 -13.90
N GLY A 962 -52.45 0.27 -14.01
CA GLY A 962 -53.56 1.04 -13.41
C GLY A 962 -53.31 2.49 -12.92
N ASN A 963 -53.64 3.46 -13.78
CA ASN A 963 -54.16 4.83 -13.52
C ASN A 963 -53.31 5.97 -12.87
N GLY A 964 -53.22 7.08 -13.64
CA GLY A 964 -53.11 8.54 -13.33
C GLY A 964 -52.43 9.01 -12.03
N VAL A 965 -51.56 10.01 -12.01
CA VAL A 965 -51.73 11.41 -12.46
C VAL A 965 -50.33 12.08 -12.61
N LYS A 966 -50.25 13.10 -13.48
CA LYS A 966 -49.10 13.94 -13.85
C LYS A 966 -48.35 14.59 -12.68
N GLU A 967 -47.02 14.74 -12.81
CA GLU A 967 -46.28 15.98 -12.50
C GLU A 967 -44.89 15.98 -13.17
N ASP A 968 -44.49 17.16 -13.66
CA ASP A 968 -43.34 17.45 -14.53
C ASP A 968 -41.97 17.31 -13.82
N ARG A 969 -40.98 16.68 -14.48
CA ARG A 969 -39.54 16.93 -14.23
C ARG A 969 -38.67 16.52 -15.43
N GLU A 970 -37.83 17.47 -15.84
CA GLU A 970 -36.95 17.46 -17.00
C GLU A 970 -35.77 16.48 -16.87
N MET A 971 -35.31 16.02 -18.03
CA MET A 971 -34.30 14.99 -18.28
C MET A 971 -32.90 15.63 -18.32
N GLY A 972 -32.06 15.37 -17.31
CA GLY A 972 -30.65 15.80 -17.24
C GLY A 972 -29.67 14.66 -17.49
N THR A 973 -28.74 14.84 -18.43
CA THR A 973 -27.91 13.80 -19.08
C THR A 973 -26.40 14.02 -18.87
N SER A 974 -25.66 12.94 -18.55
CA SER A 974 -24.26 12.57 -18.90
C SER A 974 -23.05 13.55 -18.85
N GLY A 975 -23.21 14.88 -18.95
CA GLY A 975 -22.11 15.82 -19.23
C GLY A 975 -21.37 16.40 -18.02
N ASP A 976 -21.92 16.28 -16.80
CA ASP A 976 -21.27 16.78 -15.58
C ASP A 976 -20.19 15.84 -15.03
N ALA A 977 -20.15 14.60 -15.52
CA ALA A 977 -19.17 13.59 -15.12
C ALA A 977 -17.78 13.80 -15.71
N GLU A 978 -17.73 14.27 -16.95
CA GLU A 978 -16.54 14.35 -17.77
C GLU A 978 -15.66 15.54 -17.34
N LYS A 979 -16.29 16.69 -17.03
CA LYS A 979 -15.60 17.91 -16.55
C LYS A 979 -14.91 17.76 -15.20
N THR A 980 -15.46 16.93 -14.31
CA THR A 980 -14.87 16.67 -13.00
C THR A 980 -13.63 15.82 -13.11
N LEU A 981 -13.65 14.88 -14.06
CA LEU A 981 -12.54 13.97 -14.31
C LEU A 981 -11.29 14.74 -14.64
N THR A 982 -11.40 15.75 -15.51
CA THR A 982 -10.22 16.46 -16.01
C THR A 982 -9.63 17.45 -15.02
N GLN A 983 -10.45 18.16 -14.24
CA GLN A 983 -9.95 18.98 -13.13
C GLN A 983 -9.25 18.13 -12.05
N MET A 984 -9.69 16.88 -11.88
CA MET A 984 -9.05 15.93 -10.97
C MET A 984 -7.62 15.58 -11.41
N MET A 985 -7.42 15.44 -12.73
CA MET A 985 -6.16 15.07 -13.37
C MET A 985 -5.12 16.20 -13.31
N GLU A 986 -5.45 17.45 -13.63
CA GLU A 986 -4.49 18.58 -13.61
C GLU A 986 -3.79 18.75 -12.24
N MET A 987 -4.53 18.54 -11.16
CA MET A 987 -4.00 18.62 -9.80
C MET A 987 -2.95 17.56 -9.47
N PHE A 988 -2.86 16.47 -10.24
CA PHE A 988 -1.90 15.39 -9.99
C PHE A 988 -0.60 15.53 -10.76
N HIS A 989 -0.49 16.49 -11.69
CA HIS A 989 0.68 16.64 -12.56
C HIS A 989 1.67 17.70 -12.05
N CYS A 990 2.97 17.41 -12.14
CA CYS A 990 4.07 18.25 -11.68
C CYS A 990 4.27 19.46 -12.60
N PRO A 991 4.37 20.71 -12.13
CA PRO A 991 4.56 21.87 -13.00
C PRO A 991 5.89 21.89 -13.78
N LEU A 992 6.90 21.11 -13.36
CA LEU A 992 8.20 21.01 -14.03
C LEU A 992 8.26 19.85 -15.02
N SER A 993 7.70 18.69 -14.68
CA SER A 993 7.71 17.50 -15.55
C SER A 993 6.39 17.27 -16.30
N LEU A 994 5.32 18.02 -15.99
CA LEU A 994 3.88 17.80 -16.30
C LEU A 994 3.42 16.34 -16.31
N GLU A 995 4.14 15.47 -15.62
CA GLU A 995 3.77 14.09 -15.36
C GLU A 995 3.11 13.97 -13.99
N LEU A 996 2.35 12.90 -13.82
CA LEU A 996 1.70 12.57 -12.57
C LEU A 996 2.76 12.43 -11.45
N MET A 997 2.67 13.25 -10.41
CA MET A 997 3.68 13.33 -9.33
C MET A 997 3.72 12.05 -8.47
N ASP A 998 4.88 11.44 -8.33
CA ASP A 998 5.07 10.28 -7.45
C ASP A 998 5.57 10.72 -6.06
N ASP A 999 6.51 11.68 -5.95
CA ASP A 999 6.93 12.29 -4.68
C ASP A 999 6.76 13.82 -4.66
N PRO A 1000 5.51 14.31 -4.65
CA PRO A 1000 5.23 15.74 -4.68
C PRO A 1000 5.83 16.46 -3.44
N VAL A 1001 6.57 17.55 -3.66
CA VAL A 1001 7.16 18.46 -2.67
C VAL A 1001 6.73 19.89 -2.94
N THR A 1002 6.34 20.59 -1.90
CA THR A 1002 5.93 21.99 -1.95
C THR A 1002 7.07 22.89 -1.52
N THR A 1003 7.26 23.98 -2.26
CA THR A 1003 8.16 25.08 -1.86
C THR A 1003 7.48 25.98 -0.82
N PRO A 1004 8.21 26.85 -0.11
CA PRO A 1004 7.61 27.79 0.86
C PRO A 1004 6.55 28.72 0.25
N ASP A 1005 6.62 28.92 -1.07
CA ASP A 1005 5.68 29.73 -1.84
C ASP A 1005 4.42 28.96 -2.27
N GLY A 1006 4.27 27.69 -1.87
CA GLY A 1006 3.04 26.92 -2.03
C GLY A 1006 2.94 26.09 -3.33
N ASN A 1007 3.92 26.16 -4.22
CA ASN A 1007 3.93 25.38 -5.46
C ASN A 1007 4.44 23.97 -5.20
N THR A 1008 3.75 22.97 -5.74
CA THR A 1008 4.11 21.56 -5.56
C THR A 1008 4.71 21.01 -6.83
N TYR A 1009 5.90 20.44 -6.71
CA TYR A 1009 6.67 19.85 -7.79
C TYR A 1009 7.04 18.42 -7.43
N GLU A 1010 7.45 17.63 -8.40
CA GLU A 1010 8.14 16.37 -8.13
C GLU A 1010 9.50 16.65 -7.45
N ARG A 1011 9.85 15.89 -6.41
CA ARG A 1011 11.03 16.14 -5.59
C ARG A 1011 12.32 16.16 -6.39
N SER A 1012 12.51 15.14 -7.23
CA SER A 1012 13.72 15.01 -8.05
C SER A 1012 13.89 16.24 -8.95
N MET A 1013 12.82 16.73 -9.55
CA MET A 1013 12.85 17.86 -10.50
C MET A 1013 13.23 19.18 -9.83
N ILE A 1014 12.70 19.47 -8.64
CA ILE A 1014 13.02 20.71 -7.95
C ILE A 1014 14.40 20.66 -7.28
N GLU A 1015 14.83 19.51 -6.75
CA GLU A 1015 16.16 19.36 -6.14
C GLU A 1015 17.26 19.45 -7.21
N GLN A 1016 17.04 18.83 -8.37
CA GLN A 1016 17.94 18.92 -9.51
C GLN A 1016 17.98 20.34 -10.09
N HIS A 1017 16.84 21.04 -10.14
CA HIS A 1017 16.82 22.46 -10.53
C HIS A 1017 17.73 23.32 -9.62
N LEU A 1018 17.68 23.10 -8.31
CA LEU A 1018 18.48 23.83 -7.33
C LEU A 1018 19.99 23.55 -7.45
N GLU A 1019 20.37 22.33 -7.83
CA GLU A 1019 21.77 21.92 -8.02
C GLU A 1019 22.37 22.37 -9.36
N VAL A 1020 21.55 22.38 -10.42
CA VAL A 1020 21.99 22.57 -11.79
C VAL A 1020 21.81 24.01 -12.30
N ASN A 1021 20.70 24.66 -11.93
CA ASN A 1021 20.33 25.99 -12.42
C ASN A 1021 20.53 27.09 -11.36
N GLY A 1022 20.62 26.72 -10.07
CA GLY A 1022 20.91 27.60 -8.94
C GLY A 1022 19.81 27.62 -7.87
N CYS A 1023 20.12 28.11 -6.67
CA CYS A 1023 19.27 28.03 -5.48
C CYS A 1023 18.07 29.02 -5.48
N PHE A 1024 17.07 28.83 -6.35
CA PHE A 1024 15.82 29.60 -6.39
C PHE A 1024 14.62 28.78 -6.89
N ASP A 1025 13.39 29.23 -6.60
CA ASP A 1025 12.14 28.57 -7.03
C ASP A 1025 11.88 28.80 -8.53
N PRO A 1026 11.59 27.76 -9.34
CA PRO A 1026 11.39 27.89 -10.78
C PRO A 1026 10.18 28.75 -11.20
N LEU A 1027 9.08 28.71 -10.46
CA LEU A 1027 7.85 29.46 -10.79
C LEU A 1027 7.90 30.88 -10.21
N THR A 1028 8.36 31.04 -8.97
CA THR A 1028 8.30 32.34 -8.27
C THR A 1028 9.61 33.11 -8.29
N ARG A 1029 10.72 32.44 -8.58
CA ARG A 1029 12.10 32.96 -8.56
C ARG A 1029 12.57 33.45 -7.18
N ALA A 1030 11.86 33.09 -6.11
CA ALA A 1030 12.28 33.38 -4.75
C ALA A 1030 13.54 32.57 -4.39
N PRO A 1031 14.43 33.08 -3.52
CA PRO A 1031 15.60 32.32 -3.08
C PRO A 1031 15.12 31.06 -2.36
N LEU A 1032 15.57 29.91 -2.86
CA LEU A 1032 15.09 28.61 -2.43
C LEU A 1032 16.29 27.71 -2.24
N THR A 1033 16.40 27.08 -1.08
CA THR A 1033 17.47 26.10 -0.82
C THR A 1033 16.86 24.71 -0.66
N LYS A 1034 17.66 23.67 -0.93
CA LYS A 1034 17.21 22.26 -0.86
C LYS A 1034 16.56 21.91 0.48
N SER A 1035 17.02 22.55 1.57
CA SER A 1035 16.46 22.41 2.92
C SER A 1035 15.06 23.02 3.13
N GLN A 1036 14.59 23.87 2.22
CA GLN A 1036 13.30 24.56 2.30
C GLN A 1036 12.17 23.81 1.56
N LEU A 1037 12.46 22.67 0.93
CA LEU A 1037 11.49 21.84 0.24
C LEU A 1037 10.73 20.94 1.22
N HIS A 1038 9.40 21.01 1.20
CA HIS A 1038 8.54 20.28 2.12
C HIS A 1038 7.70 19.20 1.38
N PRO A 1039 7.80 17.90 1.70
CA PRO A 1039 6.98 16.88 1.03
C PRO A 1039 5.48 17.12 1.16
N ASN A 1040 4.80 17.26 0.02
CA ASN A 1040 3.36 17.35 -0.11
C ASN A 1040 2.76 15.95 -0.05
N ARG A 1041 2.84 15.35 1.15
CA ARG A 1041 2.24 14.03 1.37
C ARG A 1041 0.79 14.09 0.90
N ALA A 1042 0.09 15.21 1.10
CA ALA A 1042 -1.34 15.38 0.85
C ALA A 1042 -1.86 14.96 -0.54
N LEU A 1043 -1.05 15.18 -1.55
CA LEU A 1043 -1.42 14.85 -2.92
C LEU A 1043 -1.16 13.38 -3.25
N LYS A 1044 -0.19 12.76 -2.59
CA LYS A 1044 0.28 11.41 -2.91
C LYS A 1044 -0.66 10.26 -2.47
N GLN A 1045 -1.46 10.35 -1.38
CA GLN A 1045 -2.37 9.22 -0.93
C GLN A 1045 -3.66 9.39 -1.69
N LEU A 1046 -3.95 10.62 -2.10
CA LEU A 1046 -4.98 10.90 -3.05
C LEU A 1046 -4.81 10.10 -4.34
N MET A 1047 -3.58 10.04 -4.83
CA MET A 1047 -3.26 9.27 -6.01
C MET A 1047 -3.23 7.75 -5.69
N GLU A 1048 -2.58 7.34 -4.60
CA GLU A 1048 -2.46 5.91 -4.20
C GLU A 1048 -3.81 5.24 -3.82
N THR A 1049 -4.74 5.97 -3.21
CA THR A 1049 -6.05 5.42 -2.80
C THR A 1049 -6.97 5.22 -4.01
N LEU A 1050 -6.91 6.12 -5.00
CA LEU A 1050 -7.67 5.97 -6.26
C LEU A 1050 -7.12 4.82 -7.14
N LEU A 1051 -5.82 4.55 -7.05
CA LEU A 1051 -5.15 3.43 -7.74
C LEU A 1051 -5.45 2.06 -7.09
N SER A 1052 -5.57 1.98 -5.77
CA SER A 1052 -5.76 0.72 -5.03
C SER A 1052 -7.19 0.12 -5.09
N ASP A 1053 -8.22 0.93 -5.33
CA ASP A 1053 -9.62 0.46 -5.45
C ASP A 1053 -9.97 -0.09 -6.86
N HIS A 1054 -9.00 -0.33 -7.75
CA HIS A 1054 -9.19 -0.65 -9.19
C HIS A 1054 -10.04 0.39 -9.98
N ARG A 1055 -10.35 1.55 -9.39
CA ARG A 1055 -11.22 2.57 -9.99
C ARG A 1055 -10.48 3.50 -10.94
N LEU A 1056 -9.23 3.88 -10.67
CA LEU A 1056 -8.42 4.61 -11.65
C LEU A 1056 -8.09 3.72 -12.86
N GLY A 1057 -7.89 2.42 -12.66
CA GLY A 1057 -7.70 1.45 -13.76
C GLY A 1057 -8.93 1.24 -14.64
N LEU A 1058 -10.13 1.22 -14.04
CA LEU A 1058 -11.41 1.21 -14.78
C LEU A 1058 -11.70 2.57 -15.45
N LEU A 1059 -11.32 3.69 -14.83
CA LEU A 1059 -11.41 5.05 -15.40
C LEU A 1059 -10.46 5.28 -16.56
N LEU A 1060 -9.21 4.80 -16.46
CA LEU A 1060 -8.23 4.83 -17.53
C LEU A 1060 -8.62 3.88 -18.67
N ALA A 1061 -9.24 2.73 -18.33
CA ALA A 1061 -9.81 1.82 -19.32
C ALA A 1061 -11.05 2.39 -20.03
N SER A 1062 -11.90 3.17 -19.35
CA SER A 1062 -13.05 3.84 -19.98
C SER A 1062 -12.68 5.07 -20.81
N CYS A 1063 -11.47 5.61 -20.64
CA CYS A 1063 -10.91 6.66 -21.51
C CYS A 1063 -10.10 6.08 -22.68
N SER A 1064 -10.01 4.74 -22.79
CA SER A 1064 -9.31 4.04 -23.89
C SER A 1064 -10.22 3.56 -25.01
N THR A 1065 -11.45 4.06 -25.07
CA THR A 1065 -12.42 3.82 -26.17
C THR A 1065 -12.75 5.10 -26.91
#